data_AF-A0A8C9RVV0-F1
#
_entry.id   AF-A0A8C9RVV0-F1
#
_cell.length_a   1.000
_cell.length_b   1.000
_cell.length_c   1.000
_cell.angle_alpha   90.00
_cell.angle_beta   90.00
_cell.angle_gamma   90.00
#
_symmetry.space_group_name_H-M   'P 1'
#
loop_
_entity.id
_entity.type
_entity.pdbx_description
1 polymer ?
#
loop_
_entity_poly.entity_id
_entity_poly.type
_entity_poly.pdbx_seq_one_letter_code
_entity_poly.pdbx_strand_id
1 'polypeptide(L)'
;MGVLGPLLLLVHLGMVLTGNGRPSQPRLRFSHAELVKNGRLLTLPLPAGDLHSLLVDEDGRRLYAAMKDNLLATSLDDITQGPRKIYWPASPDRIQECLMAGKDPETECANFLRVLQPYNHTHLYVCGTGAFNPRCAFIPTAVFFKGDRQAVSPGQTECGKGKCPYEPHQRTASAIIDGELYAGISSDFMGRDTAFFRSLGSRHVIRTEQYESTWLQDAQFVKVAAIPESDNPEDDKVYMFFTERAQEAEGGAGKVLYSRVARVCKNDIGGQRSLVNKWSTFQKARLVCSIPGEDGIQTHFDQLQDIFLLHGKDKMSPLIYGLFATTSNVLNGSAVCVYRMQDIIRTFKGRFSHKEGPQYKWAEFTGRVPYPRPGTCPSSTYGNHLSTRDYPDDVIFFSRTHPLMLEEVYPVGERPLLVRVGVPYKFTCLGVDRVEAVDGQYDVLFVGTDSGEVLKSIHVPREQPGGQEVILEQLQVFKGKSPISAMAMSKKRQWLFVGSSEGVAQLALFQCELYGQACAECCLARDPYCTWDGHACSPFVATARRRNARQVGDAGDPLMQCVRQGGGAGGAACDDRQGASDPTGGAVPLGGVPLPAGGARLPLDCRHREARRGEPLLRGTALPGRPGPGAALRGALQPPLPGQGPQERRRLGRPEAEKPRERPRRRRRSRRSRRTGEEEQEQSSHPWATAAAQCLERHMFSRAILLWLSPYAHTHTHTHTHT
;
A
#
# COMPACT_ATOMS: atom_id res chain seq x y z
N MET A 1 -43.91 47.75 -3.04
CA MET A 1 -43.66 46.52 -2.27
C MET A 1 -43.67 45.33 -3.24
N GLY A 2 -42.54 44.86 -3.78
CA GLY A 2 -42.63 43.80 -4.81
C GLY A 2 -41.39 43.20 -5.48
N VAL A 3 -40.15 43.44 -5.00
CA VAL A 3 -38.93 42.88 -5.66
C VAL A 3 -37.94 42.19 -4.69
N LEU A 4 -37.98 42.53 -3.39
CA LEU A 4 -37.05 41.99 -2.39
C LEU A 4 -37.36 40.56 -1.91
N GLY A 5 -38.63 40.13 -1.97
CA GLY A 5 -39.06 38.80 -1.50
C GLY A 5 -38.42 37.62 -2.27
N PRO A 6 -38.48 37.58 -3.61
CA PRO A 6 -37.91 36.47 -4.39
C PRO A 6 -36.40 36.31 -4.22
N LEU A 7 -35.68 37.43 -4.04
CA LEU A 7 -34.22 37.42 -3.91
C LEU A 7 -33.76 36.80 -2.58
N LEU A 8 -34.42 37.14 -1.46
CA LEU A 8 -34.14 36.48 -0.18
C LEU A 8 -34.51 34.99 -0.22
N LEU A 9 -35.60 34.62 -0.89
CA LEU A 9 -36.01 33.21 -1.00
C LEU A 9 -34.97 32.38 -1.76
N LEU A 10 -34.40 32.91 -2.84
CA LEU A 10 -33.30 32.28 -3.59
C LEU A 10 -32.02 32.15 -2.76
N VAL A 11 -31.66 33.17 -1.96
CA VAL A 11 -30.49 33.10 -1.06
C VAL A 11 -30.70 32.06 0.04
N HIS A 12 -31.89 32.00 0.65
CA HIS A 12 -32.20 30.98 1.65
C HIS A 12 -32.24 29.57 1.06
N LEU A 13 -32.80 29.37 -0.15
CA LEU A 13 -32.81 28.07 -0.81
C LEU A 13 -31.39 27.60 -1.16
N GLY A 14 -30.52 28.51 -1.59
CA GLY A 14 -29.08 28.25 -1.82
C GLY A 14 -28.30 27.93 -0.54
N MET A 15 -28.71 28.44 0.62
CA MET A 15 -28.13 28.04 1.91
C MET A 15 -28.63 26.66 2.36
N VAL A 16 -29.94 26.39 2.29
CA VAL A 16 -30.52 25.10 2.69
C VAL A 16 -29.96 23.94 1.84
N LEU A 17 -29.82 24.13 0.52
CA LEU A 17 -29.25 23.13 -0.39
C LEU A 17 -27.72 22.92 -0.25
N THR A 18 -27.03 23.61 0.66
CA THR A 18 -25.59 23.41 0.90
C THR A 18 -25.23 22.95 2.31
N GLY A 19 -26.22 22.51 3.11
CA GLY A 19 -26.03 22.11 4.51
C GLY A 19 -25.27 20.80 4.74
N ASN A 20 -25.43 19.80 3.86
CA ASN A 20 -25.03 18.41 4.15
C ASN A 20 -23.89 17.86 3.26
N GLY A 21 -23.03 18.73 2.70
CA GLY A 21 -22.02 18.28 1.71
C GLY A 21 -20.85 19.19 1.37
N ARG A 22 -20.59 20.27 2.13
CA ARG A 22 -19.36 21.08 1.89
C ARG A 22 -18.13 20.28 2.38
N PRO A 23 -17.16 19.94 1.52
CA PRO A 23 -15.94 19.26 1.97
C PRO A 23 -15.18 20.14 2.95
N SER A 24 -14.61 19.55 4.00
CA SER A 24 -13.90 20.31 5.04
C SER A 24 -12.77 21.12 4.42
N GLN A 25 -12.75 22.43 4.64
CA GLN A 25 -11.65 23.27 4.16
C GLN A 25 -10.38 23.03 4.99
N PRO A 26 -9.19 23.13 4.38
CA PRO A 26 -7.92 23.09 5.10
C PRO A 26 -7.84 24.24 6.11
N ARG A 27 -7.49 23.94 7.37
CA ARG A 27 -7.24 24.97 8.39
C ARG A 27 -6.07 25.86 7.99
N LEU A 28 -5.02 25.26 7.44
CA LEU A 28 -3.83 25.95 6.97
C LEU A 28 -3.45 25.55 5.55
N ARG A 29 -2.94 26.51 4.78
CA ARG A 29 -2.40 26.34 3.44
C ARG A 29 -1.00 26.90 3.41
N PHE A 30 -0.05 26.13 2.89
CA PHE A 30 1.33 26.58 2.73
C PHE A 30 1.75 26.40 1.27
N SER A 31 2.19 27.49 0.64
CA SER A 31 2.78 27.46 -0.69
C SER A 31 4.18 26.82 -0.65
N HIS A 32 4.64 26.35 -1.81
CA HIS A 32 5.98 25.79 -1.96
C HIS A 32 7.08 26.74 -1.46
N ALA A 33 6.94 28.05 -1.71
CA ALA A 33 7.92 29.06 -1.28
C ALA A 33 7.98 29.22 0.25
N GLU A 34 6.86 29.14 0.95
CA GLU A 34 6.81 29.22 2.42
C GLU A 34 7.39 27.95 3.07
N LEU A 35 7.08 26.77 2.51
CA LEU A 35 7.61 25.50 3.00
C LEU A 35 9.13 25.41 2.89
N VAL A 36 9.71 25.88 1.78
CA VAL A 36 11.17 25.96 1.61
C VAL A 36 11.77 27.05 2.52
N LYS A 37 11.19 28.25 2.57
CA LYS A 37 11.66 29.36 3.41
C LYS A 37 11.71 29.00 4.90
N ASN A 38 10.74 28.22 5.38
CA ASN A 38 10.62 27.82 6.78
C ASN A 38 11.43 26.55 7.12
N GLY A 39 12.19 26.00 6.17
CA GLY A 39 12.99 24.78 6.35
C GLY A 39 12.18 23.48 6.43
N ARG A 40 10.87 23.52 6.18
CA ARG A 40 9.97 22.35 6.29
C ARG A 40 10.12 21.38 5.12
N LEU A 41 10.52 21.91 3.97
CA LEU A 41 10.59 21.21 2.69
C LEU A 41 11.98 21.38 2.08
N LEU A 42 12.68 20.26 1.89
CA LEU A 42 13.86 20.16 1.04
C LEU A 42 13.45 19.54 -0.29
N THR A 43 14.05 19.99 -1.39
CA THR A 43 13.81 19.43 -2.73
C THR A 43 15.12 19.10 -3.42
N LEU A 44 15.21 17.89 -3.94
CA LEU A 44 16.22 17.45 -4.90
C LEU A 44 15.58 17.49 -6.30
N PRO A 45 15.68 18.61 -7.05
CA PRO A 45 15.15 18.70 -8.39
C PRO A 45 15.93 17.77 -9.33
N LEU A 46 15.23 17.02 -10.15
CA LEU A 46 15.81 16.05 -11.07
C LEU A 46 15.04 16.13 -12.39
N PRO A 47 15.70 16.06 -13.56
CA PRO A 47 15.02 15.79 -14.83
C PRO A 47 14.59 14.32 -14.81
N ALA A 48 13.55 14.00 -14.04
CA ALA A 48 13.21 12.61 -13.73
C ALA A 48 12.55 11.92 -14.93
N GLY A 49 11.73 12.67 -15.70
CA GLY A 49 10.86 12.16 -16.77
C GLY A 49 9.72 11.33 -16.21
N ASP A 50 10.07 10.28 -15.49
CA ASP A 50 9.22 9.37 -14.74
C ASP A 50 9.95 8.99 -13.43
N LEU A 51 9.22 9.00 -12.31
CA LEU A 51 9.67 8.49 -11.01
C LEU A 51 8.56 7.62 -10.45
N HIS A 52 8.82 6.33 -10.26
CA HIS A 52 7.78 5.34 -10.02
C HIS A 52 7.70 4.83 -8.57
N SER A 53 8.83 4.75 -7.86
CA SER A 53 8.84 4.27 -6.49
C SER A 53 9.98 4.85 -5.66
N LEU A 54 9.73 4.95 -4.35
CA LEU A 54 10.66 5.37 -3.32
C LEU A 54 10.81 4.23 -2.30
N LEU A 55 12.05 3.89 -1.93
CA LEU A 55 12.36 2.87 -0.94
C LEU A 55 13.23 3.50 0.16
N VAL A 56 12.74 3.46 1.40
CA VAL A 56 13.42 3.96 2.60
C VAL A 56 14.20 2.81 3.26
N ASP A 57 15.51 2.98 3.39
CA ASP A 57 16.42 2.09 4.12
C ASP A 57 16.87 2.75 5.43
N GLU A 58 16.14 2.46 6.52
CA GLU A 58 16.38 3.00 7.87
C GLU A 58 17.72 2.56 8.49
N ASP A 59 18.32 1.47 8.00
CA ASP A 59 19.54 0.88 8.54
C ASP A 59 20.76 1.38 7.77
N GLY A 60 20.74 1.32 6.44
CA GLY A 60 21.72 1.95 5.55
C GLY A 60 21.61 3.47 5.48
N ARG A 61 20.60 4.07 6.13
CA ARG A 61 20.29 5.51 6.21
C ARG A 61 20.06 6.18 4.84
N ARG A 62 19.56 5.44 3.85
CA ARG A 62 19.43 5.91 2.46
C ARG A 62 17.99 5.91 1.94
N LEU A 63 17.68 6.88 1.09
CA LEU A 63 16.50 6.87 0.24
C LEU A 63 16.92 6.41 -1.16
N TYR A 64 16.25 5.41 -1.69
CA TYR A 64 16.41 4.95 -3.07
C TYR A 64 15.20 5.37 -3.91
N ALA A 65 15.41 5.79 -5.16
CA ALA A 65 14.32 6.15 -6.08
C ALA A 65 14.52 5.53 -7.47
N ALA A 66 13.45 4.92 -7.99
CA ALA A 66 13.38 4.29 -9.31
C ALA A 66 12.82 5.27 -10.35
N MET A 67 13.57 5.49 -11.44
CA MET A 67 13.32 6.57 -12.41
C MET A 67 13.53 6.10 -13.87
N LYS A 68 13.26 6.96 -14.86
CA LYS A 68 13.72 6.76 -16.26
C LYS A 68 15.24 6.64 -16.33
N ASP A 69 15.72 5.50 -16.84
CA ASP A 69 17.13 5.11 -17.06
C ASP A 69 18.08 5.21 -15.84
N ASN A 70 17.55 5.43 -14.63
CA ASN A 70 18.36 5.80 -13.46
C ASN A 70 17.81 5.21 -12.16
N LEU A 71 18.72 4.68 -11.33
CA LEU A 71 18.47 4.38 -9.92
C LEU A 71 19.23 5.38 -9.06
N LEU A 72 18.51 6.20 -8.31
CA LEU A 72 19.06 7.18 -7.37
C LEU A 72 19.26 6.56 -5.98
N ALA A 73 20.31 6.99 -5.28
CA ALA A 73 20.42 6.87 -3.83
C ALA A 73 20.85 8.22 -3.21
N THR A 74 20.17 8.66 -2.16
CA THR A 74 20.54 9.85 -1.36
C THR A 74 20.37 9.58 0.14
N SER A 75 20.69 10.53 1.01
CA SER A 75 20.56 10.41 2.47
C SER A 75 19.10 10.50 2.94
N LEU A 76 18.76 9.81 4.04
CA LEU A 76 17.48 9.99 4.77
C LEU A 76 17.50 11.15 5.77
N ASP A 77 18.67 11.71 6.07
CA ASP A 77 18.79 12.90 6.92
C ASP A 77 18.50 14.18 6.10
N ASP A 78 19.05 14.26 4.88
CA ASP A 78 18.93 15.39 3.95
C ASP A 78 19.11 14.89 2.50
N ILE A 79 18.04 14.88 1.71
CA ILE A 79 18.07 14.38 0.32
C ILE A 79 19.01 15.16 -0.62
N THR A 80 19.49 16.35 -0.24
CA THR A 80 20.45 17.13 -1.03
C THR A 80 21.90 16.66 -0.82
N GLN A 81 22.19 15.91 0.25
CA GLN A 81 23.54 15.50 0.60
C GLN A 81 23.99 14.22 -0.12
N GLY A 82 24.93 14.40 -1.04
CA GLY A 82 25.62 13.32 -1.76
C GLY A 82 24.72 12.40 -2.63
N PRO A 83 23.73 12.90 -3.38
CA PRO A 83 22.91 12.08 -4.26
C PRO A 83 23.78 11.39 -5.33
N ARG A 84 23.75 10.06 -5.37
CA ARG A 84 24.47 9.24 -6.36
C ARG A 84 23.48 8.53 -7.28
N LYS A 85 23.78 8.48 -8.57
CA LYS A 85 22.96 7.76 -9.57
C LYS A 85 23.73 6.57 -10.14
N ILE A 86 23.03 5.46 -10.33
CA ILE A 86 23.46 4.37 -11.21
C ILE A 86 22.69 4.53 -12.51
N TYR A 87 23.40 4.72 -13.61
CA TYR A 87 22.81 4.83 -14.95
C TYR A 87 22.56 3.44 -15.54
N TRP A 88 21.35 3.19 -16.00
CA TRP A 88 20.93 1.90 -16.53
C TRP A 88 19.89 2.10 -17.65
N PRO A 89 20.30 2.55 -18.84
CA PRO A 89 19.42 2.67 -19.99
C PRO A 89 19.15 1.30 -20.65
N ALA A 90 18.24 1.29 -21.61
CA ALA A 90 18.17 0.22 -22.62
C ALA A 90 19.39 0.27 -23.57
N SER A 91 19.71 -0.83 -24.25
CA SER A 91 20.77 -0.79 -25.28
C SER A 91 20.28 -0.07 -26.54
N PRO A 92 21.16 0.59 -27.33
CA PRO A 92 20.76 1.31 -28.55
C PRO A 92 19.94 0.44 -29.51
N ASP A 93 20.30 -0.83 -29.67
CA ASP A 93 19.58 -1.78 -30.53
C ASP A 93 18.14 -2.00 -30.05
N ARG A 94 17.90 -2.03 -28.73
CA ARG A 94 16.54 -2.21 -28.16
C ARG A 94 15.71 -0.94 -28.23
N ILE A 95 16.35 0.22 -28.12
CA ILE A 95 15.68 1.51 -28.41
C ILE A 95 15.26 1.52 -29.89
N GLN A 96 16.14 1.13 -30.80
CA GLN A 96 15.83 1.07 -32.23
C GLN A 96 14.74 0.03 -32.56
N GLU A 97 14.77 -1.16 -31.97
CA GLU A 97 13.68 -2.16 -32.07
C GLU A 97 12.34 -1.60 -31.56
N CYS A 98 12.34 -0.91 -30.42
CA CYS A 98 11.14 -0.28 -29.84
C CYS A 98 10.54 0.80 -30.76
N LEU A 99 11.38 1.65 -31.33
CA LEU A 99 10.98 2.66 -32.32
C LEU A 99 10.42 2.01 -33.61
N MET A 100 11.04 0.93 -34.09
CA MET A 100 10.53 0.16 -35.23
C MET A 100 9.22 -0.59 -34.93
N ALA A 101 8.90 -0.84 -33.65
CA ALA A 101 7.60 -1.33 -33.21
C ALA A 101 6.52 -0.23 -33.08
N GLY A 102 6.85 1.03 -33.43
CA GLY A 102 5.90 2.15 -33.42
C GLY A 102 5.61 2.74 -32.03
N LYS A 103 6.49 2.53 -31.05
CA LYS A 103 6.38 3.07 -29.69
C LYS A 103 7.07 4.44 -29.56
N ASP A 104 6.63 5.24 -28.60
CA ASP A 104 7.07 6.64 -28.44
C ASP A 104 8.54 6.78 -27.95
N PRO A 105 9.36 7.66 -28.57
CA PRO A 105 10.77 7.82 -28.22
C PRO A 105 11.03 8.28 -26.79
N GLU A 106 10.18 9.11 -26.19
CA GLU A 106 10.47 9.77 -24.91
C GLU A 106 9.75 9.13 -23.72
N THR A 107 8.53 8.64 -23.93
CA THR A 107 7.64 8.10 -22.90
C THR A 107 7.60 6.57 -22.89
N GLU A 108 8.17 5.89 -23.89
CA GLU A 108 8.08 4.43 -24.03
C GLU A 108 9.42 3.74 -24.29
N CYS A 109 10.25 4.23 -25.22
CA CYS A 109 11.48 3.57 -25.66
C CYS A 109 12.72 3.86 -24.80
N ALA A 110 12.57 3.75 -23.48
CA ALA A 110 13.66 3.85 -22.49
C ALA A 110 13.56 2.73 -21.43
N ASN A 111 14.52 2.65 -20.50
CA ASN A 111 14.45 1.72 -19.37
C ASN A 111 13.81 2.41 -18.15
N PHE A 112 12.49 2.32 -18.06
CA PHE A 112 11.74 2.84 -16.92
C PHE A 112 11.77 1.82 -15.78
N LEU A 113 12.38 2.19 -14.65
CA LEU A 113 12.47 1.29 -13.50
C LEU A 113 11.10 1.14 -12.81
N ARG A 114 10.64 -0.10 -12.61
CA ARG A 114 9.30 -0.46 -12.13
C ARG A 114 9.28 -1.41 -10.93
N VAL A 115 10.39 -2.08 -10.65
CA VAL A 115 10.60 -2.86 -9.42
C VAL A 115 11.81 -2.28 -8.70
N LEU A 116 11.64 -1.99 -7.41
CA LEU A 116 12.70 -1.58 -6.49
C LEU A 116 12.40 -2.20 -5.13
N GLN A 117 13.14 -3.24 -4.76
CA GLN A 117 12.90 -4.05 -3.57
C GLN A 117 14.21 -4.28 -2.80
N PRO A 118 14.18 -4.35 -1.46
CA PRO A 118 15.30 -4.90 -0.70
C PRO A 118 15.37 -6.41 -0.94
N TYR A 119 16.56 -6.94 -1.27
CA TYR A 119 16.78 -8.39 -1.37
C TYR A 119 17.52 -8.93 -0.15
N ASN A 120 18.52 -8.20 0.33
CA ASN A 120 19.18 -8.41 1.62
C ASN A 120 19.91 -7.11 2.03
N HIS A 121 20.50 -7.08 3.23
CA HIS A 121 21.22 -5.91 3.77
C HIS A 121 22.37 -5.35 2.88
N THR A 122 22.79 -6.07 1.85
CA THR A 122 23.89 -5.66 0.94
C THR A 122 23.45 -5.47 -0.52
N HIS A 123 22.23 -5.86 -0.88
CA HIS A 123 21.74 -5.84 -2.26
C HIS A 123 20.27 -5.42 -2.36
N LEU A 124 20.00 -4.50 -3.28
CA LEU A 124 18.67 -4.24 -3.81
C LEU A 124 18.41 -5.18 -4.99
N TYR A 125 17.14 -5.49 -5.24
CA TYR A 125 16.68 -6.11 -6.47
C TYR A 125 15.83 -5.10 -7.26
N VAL A 126 16.22 -4.87 -8.50
CA VAL A 126 15.68 -3.76 -9.30
C VAL A 126 15.38 -4.24 -10.72
N CYS A 127 14.27 -3.82 -11.30
CA CYS A 127 13.90 -4.10 -12.69
C CYS A 127 13.35 -2.88 -13.40
N GLY A 128 13.48 -2.86 -14.74
CA GLY A 128 12.81 -1.90 -15.60
C GLY A 128 12.39 -2.47 -16.95
N THR A 129 11.60 -1.67 -17.68
CA THR A 129 10.97 -2.03 -18.97
C THR A 129 11.97 -2.37 -20.08
N GLY A 130 13.20 -1.84 -20.01
CA GLY A 130 14.27 -2.09 -20.97
C GLY A 130 13.93 -1.78 -22.43
N ALA A 131 13.12 -0.74 -22.69
CA ALA A 131 12.51 -0.46 -23.99
C ALA A 131 11.76 -1.68 -24.56
N PHE A 132 10.70 -2.11 -23.86
CA PHE A 132 9.88 -3.29 -24.18
C PHE A 132 10.67 -4.62 -24.22
N ASN A 133 11.76 -4.71 -23.45
CA ASN A 133 12.51 -5.94 -23.21
C ASN A 133 12.94 -6.00 -21.72
N PRO A 134 12.02 -6.37 -20.80
CA PRO A 134 12.25 -6.17 -19.37
C PRO A 134 13.50 -6.87 -18.83
N ARG A 135 14.30 -6.12 -18.06
CA ARG A 135 15.56 -6.58 -17.42
C ARG A 135 15.49 -6.37 -15.92
N CYS A 136 16.18 -7.24 -15.18
CA CYS A 136 16.36 -7.12 -13.73
C CYS A 136 17.84 -7.24 -13.36
N ALA A 137 18.22 -6.74 -12.18
CA ALA A 137 19.57 -6.83 -11.65
C ALA A 137 19.59 -6.83 -10.11
N PHE A 138 20.58 -7.51 -9.54
CA PHE A 138 20.96 -7.36 -8.14
C PHE A 138 21.97 -6.22 -8.04
N ILE A 139 21.60 -5.14 -7.34
CA ILE A 139 22.40 -3.93 -7.21
C ILE A 139 23.03 -3.90 -5.81
N PRO A 140 24.36 -4.06 -5.65
CA PRO A 140 24.97 -4.02 -4.33
C PRO A 140 24.95 -2.59 -3.77
N THR A 141 24.44 -2.40 -2.55
CA THR A 141 24.30 -1.08 -1.90
C THR A 141 25.65 -0.37 -1.73
N ALA A 142 26.73 -1.15 -1.55
CA ALA A 142 28.12 -0.67 -1.51
C ALA A 142 28.60 0.04 -2.79
N VAL A 143 27.90 -0.10 -3.92
CA VAL A 143 28.26 0.55 -5.19
C VAL A 143 28.02 2.07 -5.13
N PHE A 144 27.01 2.53 -4.39
CA PHE A 144 26.72 3.97 -4.17
C PHE A 144 27.75 4.70 -3.29
N PHE A 145 28.92 4.09 -3.06
CA PHE A 145 30.08 4.66 -2.37
C PHE A 145 31.36 4.64 -3.23
N LYS A 146 31.34 4.05 -4.44
CA LYS A 146 32.56 3.75 -5.23
C LYS A 146 32.91 4.75 -6.33
N GLY A 147 32.11 5.80 -6.54
CA GLY A 147 32.42 6.88 -7.49
C GLY A 147 31.17 7.59 -8.03
N ASP A 148 31.39 8.58 -8.90
CA ASP A 148 30.32 9.45 -9.45
C ASP A 148 29.59 8.90 -10.69
N ARG A 149 30.20 7.96 -11.42
CA ARG A 149 29.65 7.45 -12.69
C ARG A 149 29.64 5.93 -12.71
N GLN A 150 28.64 5.33 -12.07
CA GLN A 150 28.36 3.91 -12.20
C GLN A 150 27.32 3.67 -13.30
N ALA A 151 27.54 2.63 -14.11
CA ALA A 151 26.51 2.04 -14.95
C ALA A 151 26.27 0.56 -14.59
N VAL A 152 25.10 0.02 -14.92
CA VAL A 152 24.84 -1.44 -14.94
C VAL A 152 25.23 -1.99 -16.30
N SER A 153 26.15 -2.96 -16.36
CA SER A 153 26.50 -3.61 -17.64
C SER A 153 25.46 -4.66 -18.05
N PRO A 154 25.22 -4.91 -19.35
CA PRO A 154 24.23 -5.90 -19.80
C PRO A 154 24.45 -7.30 -19.21
N GLY A 155 25.71 -7.73 -19.05
CA GLY A 155 26.08 -9.03 -18.47
C GLY A 155 25.82 -9.18 -16.96
N GLN A 156 25.52 -8.08 -16.25
CA GLN A 156 25.05 -8.10 -14.86
C GLN A 156 23.52 -8.15 -14.73
N THR A 157 22.80 -8.13 -15.86
CA THR A 157 21.33 -8.14 -15.88
C THR A 157 20.78 -9.51 -16.28
N GLU A 158 19.68 -9.90 -15.66
CA GLU A 158 18.91 -11.09 -15.99
C GLU A 158 17.56 -10.75 -16.64
N CYS A 159 16.79 -11.78 -17.01
CA CYS A 159 15.48 -11.65 -17.63
C CYS A 159 14.43 -11.12 -16.63
N GLY A 160 13.72 -10.06 -17.02
CA GLY A 160 12.62 -9.46 -16.25
C GLY A 160 11.21 -9.89 -16.66
N LYS A 161 11.07 -10.79 -17.65
CA LYS A 161 9.76 -11.36 -18.03
C LYS A 161 9.13 -12.08 -16.83
N GLY A 162 7.87 -11.81 -16.53
CA GLY A 162 7.20 -12.32 -15.32
C GLY A 162 7.61 -11.62 -14.01
N LYS A 163 8.40 -10.54 -14.08
CA LYS A 163 8.87 -9.76 -12.91
C LYS A 163 8.59 -8.27 -13.03
N CYS A 164 8.66 -7.74 -14.25
CA CYS A 164 8.49 -6.33 -14.60
C CYS A 164 7.64 -6.21 -15.88
N PRO A 165 6.76 -5.20 -16.01
CA PRO A 165 5.99 -4.98 -17.23
C PRO A 165 6.87 -4.56 -18.40
N TYR A 166 6.32 -4.71 -19.60
CA TYR A 166 6.91 -4.25 -20.85
C TYR A 166 6.75 -2.73 -21.06
N GLU A 167 5.61 -2.19 -20.66
CA GLU A 167 5.14 -0.84 -20.98
C GLU A 167 5.13 0.03 -19.72
N PRO A 168 5.71 1.25 -19.75
CA PRO A 168 5.98 2.01 -18.53
C PRO A 168 4.73 2.57 -17.84
N HIS A 169 3.63 2.74 -18.58
CA HIS A 169 2.36 3.25 -18.05
C HIS A 169 1.58 2.21 -17.24
N GLN A 170 1.98 0.93 -17.29
CA GLN A 170 1.28 -0.15 -16.60
C GLN A 170 1.64 -0.19 -15.11
N ARG A 171 0.60 -0.20 -14.26
CA ARG A 171 0.78 -0.33 -12.81
C ARG A 171 1.37 -1.69 -12.43
N THR A 172 2.30 -1.66 -11.50
CA THR A 172 3.04 -2.82 -11.00
C THR A 172 2.99 -2.82 -9.49
N ALA A 173 2.76 -3.98 -8.88
CA ALA A 173 2.97 -4.16 -7.45
C ALA A 173 3.88 -5.35 -7.21
N SER A 174 4.85 -5.19 -6.32
CA SER A 174 5.83 -6.23 -6.01
C SER A 174 6.21 -6.23 -4.53
N ALA A 175 6.72 -7.37 -4.06
CA ALA A 175 7.37 -7.55 -2.77
C ALA A 175 8.36 -8.72 -2.86
N ILE A 176 9.48 -8.65 -2.13
CA ILE A 176 10.35 -9.81 -1.89
C ILE A 176 10.02 -10.38 -0.52
N ILE A 177 9.68 -11.66 -0.49
CA ILE A 177 9.18 -12.40 0.69
C ILE A 177 9.93 -13.72 0.74
N ASP A 178 10.65 -13.97 1.83
CA ASP A 178 11.52 -15.16 2.04
C ASP A 178 12.51 -15.41 0.89
N GLY A 179 12.97 -14.34 0.23
CA GLY A 179 13.88 -14.37 -0.92
C GLY A 179 13.19 -14.59 -2.29
N GLU A 180 11.91 -14.96 -2.31
CA GLU A 180 11.12 -15.08 -3.54
C GLU A 180 10.49 -13.72 -3.91
N LEU A 181 10.58 -13.31 -5.18
CA LEU A 181 9.90 -12.12 -5.69
C LEU A 181 8.47 -12.46 -6.07
N TYR A 182 7.51 -11.82 -5.40
CA TYR A 182 6.10 -11.83 -5.75
C TYR A 182 5.78 -10.54 -6.55
N ALA A 183 5.15 -10.66 -7.71
CA ALA A 183 4.91 -9.52 -8.60
C ALA A 183 3.59 -9.64 -9.39
N GLY A 184 2.76 -8.60 -9.35
CA GLY A 184 1.60 -8.41 -10.22
C GLY A 184 1.90 -7.39 -11.31
N ILE A 185 1.80 -7.80 -12.58
CA ILE A 185 2.17 -7.05 -13.80
C ILE A 185 1.26 -7.43 -14.98
N SER A 186 1.32 -6.72 -16.11
CA SER A 186 1.11 -7.40 -17.40
C SER A 186 2.42 -8.05 -17.86
N SER A 187 2.32 -9.26 -18.40
CA SER A 187 3.49 -10.12 -18.66
C SER A 187 3.83 -10.31 -20.14
N ASP A 188 3.10 -9.64 -21.02
CA ASP A 188 3.19 -9.65 -22.47
C ASP A 188 3.50 -8.26 -23.06
N PHE A 189 3.93 -8.23 -24.32
CA PHE A 189 4.20 -6.99 -25.06
C PHE A 189 2.94 -6.14 -25.32
N MET A 190 1.75 -6.76 -25.40
CA MET A 190 0.49 -6.07 -25.74
C MET A 190 -0.29 -5.55 -24.52
N GLY A 191 0.18 -5.78 -23.30
CA GLY A 191 -0.50 -5.34 -22.07
C GLY A 191 -1.81 -6.05 -21.76
N ARG A 192 -1.99 -7.30 -22.23
CA ARG A 192 -3.24 -8.06 -22.10
C ARG A 192 -3.16 -9.24 -21.11
N ASP A 193 -1.97 -9.75 -20.84
CA ASP A 193 -1.76 -10.90 -19.94
C ASP A 193 -1.40 -10.42 -18.53
N THR A 194 -2.38 -9.79 -17.87
CA THR A 194 -2.28 -9.32 -16.48
C THR A 194 -2.28 -10.51 -15.53
N ALA A 195 -1.16 -10.72 -14.83
CA ALA A 195 -0.92 -11.93 -14.06
C ALA A 195 -0.04 -11.69 -12.82
N PHE A 196 -0.25 -12.53 -11.80
CA PHE A 196 0.51 -12.48 -10.54
C PHE A 196 1.47 -13.67 -10.44
N PHE A 197 2.77 -13.39 -10.26
CA PHE A 197 3.88 -14.33 -10.32
C PHE A 197 4.58 -14.50 -8.96
N ARG A 198 5.25 -15.64 -8.78
CA ARG A 198 6.38 -15.82 -7.85
C ARG A 198 7.62 -16.31 -8.59
N SER A 199 8.76 -15.71 -8.32
CA SER A 199 10.07 -16.02 -8.95
C SER A 199 11.24 -15.81 -7.98
N LEU A 200 12.49 -15.86 -8.46
CA LEU A 200 13.77 -15.78 -7.72
C LEU A 200 14.07 -16.91 -6.71
N GLY A 201 13.07 -17.65 -6.24
CA GLY A 201 13.26 -18.83 -5.40
C GLY A 201 13.96 -20.00 -6.10
N SER A 202 14.34 -21.00 -5.30
CA SER A 202 14.78 -22.32 -5.78
C SER A 202 13.63 -23.19 -6.33
N ARG A 203 12.39 -22.76 -6.12
CA ARG A 203 11.16 -23.37 -6.63
C ARG A 203 10.93 -22.96 -8.10
N HIS A 204 10.13 -23.73 -8.82
CA HIS A 204 9.67 -23.29 -10.15
C HIS A 204 8.88 -21.97 -10.06
N VAL A 205 8.97 -21.15 -11.10
CA VAL A 205 8.14 -19.95 -11.26
C VAL A 205 6.68 -20.35 -11.31
N ILE A 206 5.85 -19.67 -10.53
CA ILE A 206 4.38 -19.89 -10.48
C ILE A 206 3.68 -18.62 -10.93
N ARG A 207 2.56 -18.76 -11.65
CA ARG A 207 1.70 -17.64 -12.04
C ARG A 207 0.20 -17.94 -11.89
N THR A 208 -0.64 -16.91 -11.99
CA THR A 208 -2.08 -17.08 -12.24
C THR A 208 -2.32 -17.74 -13.60
N GLU A 209 -3.51 -18.31 -13.81
CA GLU A 209 -3.86 -18.84 -15.13
C GLU A 209 -3.79 -17.76 -16.23
N GLN A 210 -3.61 -18.18 -17.48
CA GLN A 210 -3.31 -17.30 -18.62
C GLN A 210 -4.53 -17.21 -19.54
N TYR A 211 -4.92 -15.98 -19.91
CA TYR A 211 -6.12 -15.67 -20.68
C TYR A 211 -7.46 -16.16 -20.06
N GLU A 212 -7.44 -16.65 -18.83
CA GLU A 212 -8.63 -17.05 -18.09
C GLU A 212 -9.18 -15.86 -17.28
N SER A 213 -10.12 -15.15 -17.92
CA SER A 213 -10.72 -13.92 -17.40
C SER A 213 -11.31 -14.06 -15.98
N THR A 214 -11.81 -15.23 -15.58
CA THR A 214 -12.40 -15.41 -14.24
C THR A 214 -11.37 -15.20 -13.11
N TRP A 215 -10.08 -15.43 -13.38
CA TRP A 215 -9.00 -15.19 -12.42
C TRP A 215 -8.62 -13.71 -12.36
N LEU A 216 -8.28 -13.11 -13.49
CA LEU A 216 -7.86 -11.71 -13.64
C LEU A 216 -8.29 -11.18 -15.01
N GLN A 217 -8.75 -9.94 -15.07
CA GLN A 217 -9.05 -9.27 -16.34
C GLN A 217 -8.69 -7.78 -16.29
N ASP A 218 -7.81 -7.34 -17.18
CA ASP A 218 -7.33 -5.95 -17.28
C ASP A 218 -6.81 -5.41 -15.92
N ALA A 219 -6.18 -6.27 -15.12
CA ALA A 219 -5.91 -6.03 -13.70
C ALA A 219 -4.73 -5.05 -13.45
N GLN A 220 -5.05 -3.94 -12.77
CA GLN A 220 -4.11 -2.88 -12.37
C GLN A 220 -3.67 -3.09 -10.92
N PHE A 221 -2.48 -3.65 -10.72
CA PHE A 221 -1.95 -3.97 -9.40
C PHE A 221 -1.47 -2.73 -8.62
N VAL A 222 -1.74 -2.70 -7.32
CA VAL A 222 -1.47 -1.58 -6.41
C VAL A 222 -0.55 -1.97 -5.25
N LYS A 223 -0.77 -3.14 -4.62
CA LYS A 223 0.05 -3.60 -3.49
C LYS A 223 0.21 -5.10 -3.44
N VAL A 224 1.34 -5.56 -2.89
CA VAL A 224 1.62 -6.95 -2.50
C VAL A 224 2.19 -6.94 -1.09
N ALA A 225 1.78 -7.85 -0.21
CA ALA A 225 2.33 -8.02 1.13
C ALA A 225 2.14 -9.44 1.66
N ALA A 226 3.10 -9.94 2.45
CA ALA A 226 2.87 -11.10 3.30
C ALA A 226 2.10 -10.68 4.56
N ILE A 227 1.06 -11.43 4.92
CA ILE A 227 0.32 -11.25 6.18
C ILE A 227 0.13 -12.64 6.82
N PRO A 228 0.63 -12.86 8.06
CA PRO A 228 0.40 -14.11 8.79
C PRO A 228 -1.07 -14.21 9.26
N GLU A 229 -1.67 -15.40 9.13
CA GLU A 229 -3.03 -15.68 9.64
C GLU A 229 -3.04 -16.47 10.96
N SER A 230 -1.89 -16.97 11.42
CA SER A 230 -1.70 -17.68 12.69
C SER A 230 -0.23 -17.60 13.15
N ASP A 231 0.10 -18.21 14.29
CA ASP A 231 1.49 -18.38 14.74
C ASP A 231 2.30 -19.39 13.89
N ASN A 232 1.68 -20.14 12.98
CA ASN A 232 2.35 -21.09 12.10
C ASN A 232 2.73 -20.44 10.74
N PRO A 233 4.03 -20.32 10.39
CA PRO A 233 4.47 -19.74 9.11
C PRO A 233 4.08 -20.54 7.85
N GLU A 234 3.52 -21.75 7.99
CA GLU A 234 2.86 -22.47 6.89
C GLU A 234 1.52 -21.82 6.48
N ASP A 235 0.86 -21.12 7.40
CA ASP A 235 -0.45 -20.48 7.18
C ASP A 235 -0.33 -19.09 6.53
N ASP A 236 0.90 -18.57 6.43
CA ASP A 236 1.23 -17.27 5.82
C ASP A 236 0.65 -17.15 4.41
N LYS A 237 0.00 -16.01 4.14
CA LYS A 237 -0.53 -15.72 2.81
C LYS A 237 0.05 -14.43 2.26
N VAL A 238 0.30 -14.45 0.96
CA VAL A 238 0.67 -13.26 0.20
C VAL A 238 -0.61 -12.67 -0.36
N TYR A 239 -0.94 -11.49 0.15
CA TYR A 239 -2.09 -10.69 -0.24
C TYR A 239 -1.71 -9.73 -1.36
N MET A 240 -2.58 -9.57 -2.34
CA MET A 240 -2.44 -8.60 -3.42
C MET A 240 -3.71 -7.76 -3.59
N PHE A 241 -3.51 -6.48 -3.89
CA PHE A 241 -4.55 -5.46 -3.99
C PHE A 241 -4.48 -4.80 -5.37
N PHE A 242 -5.62 -4.69 -6.05
CA PHE A 242 -5.69 -4.27 -7.46
C PHE A 242 -7.09 -3.77 -7.83
N THR A 243 -7.20 -3.07 -8.97
CA THR A 243 -8.50 -2.86 -9.66
C THR A 243 -8.55 -3.78 -10.87
N GLU A 244 -9.68 -4.42 -11.16
CA GLU A 244 -9.88 -5.22 -12.38
C GLU A 244 -11.23 -4.92 -13.04
N ARG A 245 -11.43 -5.47 -14.24
CA ARG A 245 -12.72 -5.47 -14.94
C ARG A 245 -13.63 -6.57 -14.40
N ALA A 246 -14.81 -6.19 -13.94
CA ALA A 246 -15.66 -7.00 -13.06
C ALA A 246 -16.78 -7.75 -13.81
N GLN A 247 -16.47 -8.96 -14.32
CA GLN A 247 -17.42 -9.82 -15.04
C GLN A 247 -18.74 -10.11 -14.33
N GLU A 248 -18.80 -10.03 -13.00
CA GLU A 248 -20.05 -10.23 -12.25
C GLU A 248 -21.02 -9.04 -12.36
N ALA A 249 -20.50 -7.87 -12.76
CA ALA A 249 -21.27 -6.65 -12.98
C ALA A 249 -21.39 -6.26 -14.47
N GLU A 250 -20.67 -6.93 -15.37
CA GLU A 250 -20.75 -6.66 -16.81
C GLU A 250 -22.07 -7.18 -17.41
N GLY A 251 -22.68 -6.35 -18.26
CA GLY A 251 -23.96 -6.61 -18.91
C GLY A 251 -24.37 -5.40 -19.74
N GLY A 252 -25.68 -5.12 -19.81
CA GLY A 252 -26.20 -3.96 -20.56
C GLY A 252 -25.68 -2.59 -20.09
N ALA A 253 -25.09 -2.51 -18.89
CA ALA A 253 -24.47 -1.28 -18.35
C ALA A 253 -23.06 -0.99 -18.92
N GLY A 254 -22.49 -1.88 -19.72
CA GLY A 254 -21.15 -1.73 -20.28
C GLY A 254 -20.04 -2.19 -19.33
N LYS A 255 -18.88 -1.52 -19.37
CA LYS A 255 -17.68 -1.92 -18.61
C LYS A 255 -17.76 -1.44 -17.16
N VAL A 256 -17.62 -2.38 -16.23
CA VAL A 256 -17.52 -2.09 -14.79
C VAL A 256 -16.13 -2.45 -14.29
N LEU A 257 -15.54 -1.58 -13.47
CA LEU A 257 -14.30 -1.85 -12.73
C LEU A 257 -14.64 -2.08 -11.26
N TYR A 258 -14.01 -3.05 -10.62
CA TYR A 258 -14.05 -3.23 -9.16
C TYR A 258 -12.66 -3.32 -8.56
N SER A 259 -12.53 -2.74 -7.37
CA SER A 259 -11.38 -2.94 -6.49
C SER A 259 -11.44 -4.32 -5.83
N ARG A 260 -10.27 -4.96 -5.70
CA ARG A 260 -10.10 -6.31 -5.18
C ARG A 260 -9.04 -6.39 -4.11
N VAL A 261 -9.27 -7.31 -3.18
CA VAL A 261 -8.22 -8.00 -2.43
C VAL A 261 -8.20 -9.45 -2.92
N ALA A 262 -7.02 -10.01 -3.09
CA ALA A 262 -6.82 -11.44 -3.34
C ALA A 262 -5.69 -11.97 -2.46
N ARG A 263 -5.56 -13.30 -2.41
CA ARG A 263 -4.52 -13.99 -1.64
C ARG A 263 -4.08 -15.30 -2.29
N VAL A 264 -2.85 -15.71 -1.98
CA VAL A 264 -2.29 -17.06 -2.21
C VAL A 264 -1.52 -17.52 -0.96
N CYS A 265 -1.39 -18.82 -0.74
CA CYS A 265 -0.53 -19.37 0.31
C CYS A 265 0.96 -19.24 -0.04
N LYS A 266 1.79 -18.81 0.92
CA LYS A 266 3.23 -18.59 0.74
C LYS A 266 3.97 -19.88 0.34
N ASN A 267 3.48 -21.02 0.80
CA ASN A 267 4.00 -22.36 0.54
C ASN A 267 3.34 -23.09 -0.66
N ASP A 268 2.45 -22.45 -1.42
CA ASP A 268 1.83 -23.03 -2.62
C ASP A 268 2.90 -23.37 -3.68
N ILE A 269 2.88 -24.60 -4.20
CA ILE A 269 3.78 -25.09 -5.26
C ILE A 269 3.02 -25.61 -6.50
N GLY A 270 1.75 -25.23 -6.63
CA GLY A 270 0.81 -25.68 -7.65
C GLY A 270 0.31 -27.11 -7.43
N GLY A 271 -0.61 -27.53 -8.30
CA GLY A 271 -1.17 -28.89 -8.30
C GLY A 271 -0.30 -29.91 -9.03
N GLN A 272 -0.57 -31.19 -8.79
CA GLN A 272 0.24 -32.31 -9.33
C GLN A 272 -0.12 -32.69 -10.78
N ARG A 273 -1.39 -32.55 -11.17
CA ARG A 273 -1.92 -32.94 -12.49
C ARG A 273 -2.48 -31.72 -13.24
N SER A 274 -3.43 -31.04 -12.60
CA SER A 274 -3.93 -29.72 -13.01
C SER A 274 -3.22 -28.61 -12.22
N LEU A 275 -3.25 -27.37 -12.74
CA LEU A 275 -2.56 -26.21 -12.15
C LEU A 275 -1.05 -26.43 -11.87
N VAL A 276 -0.38 -27.24 -12.70
CA VAL A 276 1.08 -27.39 -12.65
C VAL A 276 1.74 -26.03 -12.92
N ASN A 277 2.60 -25.59 -11.99
CA ASN A 277 3.23 -24.27 -11.97
C ASN A 277 2.23 -23.09 -12.07
N LYS A 278 0.99 -23.29 -11.60
CA LYS A 278 -0.01 -22.25 -11.37
C LYS A 278 -0.43 -22.24 -9.91
N TRP A 279 -0.91 -21.12 -9.39
CA TRP A 279 -1.43 -21.04 -8.01
C TRP A 279 -2.59 -22.01 -7.81
N SER A 280 -2.55 -22.85 -6.78
CA SER A 280 -3.65 -23.75 -6.39
C SER A 280 -4.55 -23.14 -5.31
N THR A 281 -4.10 -22.05 -4.68
CA THR A 281 -4.73 -21.39 -3.52
C THR A 281 -5.27 -19.98 -3.81
N PHE A 282 -5.25 -19.53 -5.07
CA PHE A 282 -5.67 -18.18 -5.47
C PHE A 282 -7.17 -17.93 -5.22
N GLN A 283 -7.47 -16.86 -4.49
CA GLN A 283 -8.84 -16.39 -4.23
C GLN A 283 -8.88 -14.86 -4.26
N LYS A 284 -9.97 -14.27 -4.80
CA LYS A 284 -10.24 -12.82 -4.82
C LYS A 284 -11.63 -12.47 -4.29
N ALA A 285 -11.76 -11.29 -3.69
CA ALA A 285 -13.00 -10.71 -3.18
C ALA A 285 -13.06 -9.21 -3.50
N ARG A 286 -14.27 -8.63 -3.59
CA ARG A 286 -14.45 -7.18 -3.81
C ARG A 286 -14.09 -6.40 -2.55
N LEU A 287 -13.37 -5.30 -2.70
CA LEU A 287 -13.29 -4.23 -1.70
C LEU A 287 -14.33 -3.16 -2.05
N VAL A 288 -15.22 -2.83 -1.12
CA VAL A 288 -16.24 -1.80 -1.31
C VAL A 288 -15.82 -0.52 -0.59
N CYS A 289 -15.63 0.56 -1.35
CA CYS A 289 -15.54 1.92 -0.79
C CYS A 289 -16.67 2.75 -1.38
N SER A 290 -17.70 3.02 -0.58
CA SER A 290 -18.90 3.73 -1.00
C SER A 290 -19.49 4.59 0.11
N ILE A 291 -20.31 5.56 -0.28
CA ILE A 291 -21.11 6.40 0.62
C ILE A 291 -22.58 6.01 0.41
N PRO A 292 -23.32 5.60 1.45
CA PRO A 292 -24.76 5.40 1.36
C PRO A 292 -25.48 6.76 1.22
N GLY A 293 -26.28 6.92 0.16
CA GLY A 293 -27.18 8.05 0.00
C GLY A 293 -28.48 7.88 0.78
N GLU A 294 -29.20 8.98 0.98
CA GLU A 294 -30.46 9.01 1.75
C GLU A 294 -31.57 8.16 1.07
N ASP A 295 -31.60 8.12 -0.27
CA ASP A 295 -32.47 7.25 -1.08
C ASP A 295 -32.00 5.78 -1.16
N GLY A 296 -30.99 5.37 -0.38
CA GLY A 296 -30.37 4.04 -0.41
C GLY A 296 -29.42 3.80 -1.59
N ILE A 297 -29.37 4.69 -2.59
CA ILE A 297 -28.42 4.63 -3.70
C ILE A 297 -27.01 4.94 -3.18
N GLN A 298 -26.07 4.03 -3.41
CA GLN A 298 -24.67 4.21 -2.98
C GLN A 298 -23.82 4.91 -4.04
N THR A 299 -22.98 5.86 -3.61
CA THR A 299 -21.94 6.46 -4.45
C THR A 299 -20.63 5.69 -4.25
N HIS A 300 -20.18 4.95 -5.27
CA HIS A 300 -18.99 4.09 -5.19
C HIS A 300 -17.70 4.76 -5.70
N PHE A 301 -16.57 4.35 -5.12
CA PHE A 301 -15.21 4.71 -5.52
C PHE A 301 -14.47 3.41 -5.89
N ASP A 302 -14.81 2.79 -7.01
CA ASP A 302 -14.32 1.43 -7.34
C ASP A 302 -12.87 1.37 -7.87
N GLN A 303 -12.17 2.50 -8.09
CA GLN A 303 -10.80 2.50 -8.63
C GLN A 303 -9.74 2.73 -7.54
N LEU A 304 -9.15 1.66 -7.02
CA LEU A 304 -8.06 1.69 -6.04
C LEU A 304 -6.79 2.35 -6.61
N GLN A 305 -6.19 3.29 -5.87
CA GLN A 305 -4.97 4.00 -6.22
C GLN A 305 -3.75 3.55 -5.40
N ASP A 306 -3.90 3.40 -4.07
CA ASP A 306 -2.82 3.03 -3.14
C ASP A 306 -3.38 2.25 -1.93
N ILE A 307 -2.52 1.47 -1.27
CA ILE A 307 -2.80 0.74 -0.03
C ILE A 307 -1.67 0.98 0.98
N PHE A 308 -2.03 1.48 2.15
CA PHE A 308 -1.13 1.58 3.31
C PHE A 308 -1.51 0.53 4.37
N LEU A 309 -0.51 -0.21 4.88
CA LEU A 309 -0.69 -1.23 5.91
C LEU A 309 -0.23 -0.67 7.27
N LEU A 310 -1.18 -0.34 8.12
CA LEU A 310 -0.92 0.16 9.47
C LEU A 310 -0.91 -1.04 10.45
N HIS A 311 0.27 -1.62 10.65
CA HIS A 311 0.49 -2.66 11.65
C HIS A 311 0.34 -2.10 13.07
N GLY A 312 -0.30 -2.87 13.96
CA GLY A 312 -0.43 -2.55 15.38
C GLY A 312 0.64 -3.23 16.23
N LYS A 313 0.31 -3.48 17.50
CA LYS A 313 1.09 -4.38 18.36
C LYS A 313 1.00 -5.84 17.87
N ASP A 314 -0.18 -6.22 17.40
CA ASP A 314 -0.38 -7.43 16.60
C ASP A 314 0.01 -7.17 15.13
N LYS A 315 0.74 -8.12 14.55
CA LYS A 315 1.16 -8.13 13.14
C LYS A 315 0.20 -8.91 12.23
N MET A 316 -0.61 -9.82 12.78
CA MET A 316 -1.58 -10.64 12.04
C MET A 316 -2.84 -9.85 11.67
N SER A 317 -3.23 -8.86 12.49
CA SER A 317 -4.38 -7.98 12.25
C SER A 317 -3.99 -6.50 11.97
N PRO A 318 -3.28 -6.19 10.88
CA PRO A 318 -3.09 -4.80 10.46
C PRO A 318 -4.42 -4.13 10.07
N LEU A 319 -4.46 -2.81 10.14
CA LEU A 319 -5.48 -2.01 9.46
C LEU A 319 -5.03 -1.69 8.04
N ILE A 320 -5.90 -1.91 7.08
CA ILE A 320 -5.65 -1.69 5.65
C ILE A 320 -6.35 -0.40 5.25
N TYR A 321 -5.57 0.64 4.97
CA TYR A 321 -6.08 1.90 4.44
C TYR A 321 -5.96 1.86 2.93
N GLY A 322 -7.10 1.86 2.23
CA GLY A 322 -7.15 1.96 0.77
C GLY A 322 -7.55 3.37 0.34
N LEU A 323 -6.79 3.92 -0.60
CA LEU A 323 -7.09 5.15 -1.32
C LEU A 323 -7.83 4.77 -2.60
N PHE A 324 -9.02 5.35 -2.82
CA PHE A 324 -9.88 5.06 -3.97
C PHE A 324 -10.25 6.34 -4.73
N ALA A 325 -10.56 6.20 -6.01
CA ALA A 325 -11.08 7.25 -6.87
C ALA A 325 -12.38 6.82 -7.58
N THR A 326 -13.14 7.81 -8.05
CA THR A 326 -14.27 7.58 -8.96
C THR A 326 -13.79 7.13 -10.33
N THR A 327 -14.51 6.16 -10.92
CA THR A 327 -14.34 5.67 -12.30
C THR A 327 -14.88 6.64 -13.34
N SER A 328 -15.71 7.61 -12.95
CA SER A 328 -16.26 8.64 -13.83
C SER A 328 -15.22 9.71 -14.17
N ASN A 329 -15.17 10.08 -15.46
CA ASN A 329 -14.41 11.23 -15.93
C ASN A 329 -15.12 12.58 -15.68
N VAL A 330 -16.42 12.55 -15.35
CA VAL A 330 -17.24 13.76 -15.10
C VAL A 330 -17.32 14.05 -13.61
N LEU A 331 -17.59 13.04 -12.79
CA LEU A 331 -17.65 13.17 -11.34
C LEU A 331 -16.26 12.95 -10.75
N ASN A 332 -15.47 14.03 -10.62
CA ASN A 332 -14.19 13.94 -9.94
C ASN A 332 -14.39 13.68 -8.43
N GLY A 333 -13.92 12.53 -7.95
CA GLY A 333 -13.96 12.17 -6.54
C GLY A 333 -12.82 11.24 -6.12
N SER A 334 -12.47 11.30 -4.85
CA SER A 334 -11.50 10.43 -4.18
C SER A 334 -11.90 10.22 -2.72
N ALA A 335 -11.60 9.03 -2.19
CA ALA A 335 -11.96 8.63 -0.84
C ALA A 335 -10.86 7.76 -0.21
N VAL A 336 -10.80 7.73 1.12
CA VAL A 336 -9.96 6.77 1.86
C VAL A 336 -10.87 5.89 2.73
N CYS A 337 -10.82 4.58 2.51
CA CYS A 337 -11.56 3.59 3.28
C CYS A 337 -10.59 2.74 4.13
N VAL A 338 -11.02 2.32 5.32
CA VAL A 338 -10.23 1.49 6.24
C VAL A 338 -10.89 0.13 6.39
N TYR A 339 -10.14 -0.96 6.25
CA TYR A 339 -10.61 -2.33 6.40
C TYR A 339 -9.83 -3.04 7.51
N ARG A 340 -10.47 -3.98 8.22
CA ARG A 340 -9.79 -4.84 9.20
C ARG A 340 -9.39 -6.15 8.53
N MET A 341 -8.20 -6.64 8.84
CA MET A 341 -7.75 -7.94 8.33
C MET A 341 -8.72 -9.09 8.69
N GLN A 342 -9.32 -9.02 9.88
CA GLN A 342 -10.31 -9.99 10.36
C GLN A 342 -11.56 -10.09 9.46
N ASP A 343 -12.00 -8.98 8.87
CA ASP A 343 -13.17 -8.95 7.99
C ASP A 343 -12.83 -9.55 6.62
N ILE A 344 -11.64 -9.25 6.08
CA ILE A 344 -11.11 -9.89 4.86
C ILE A 344 -10.96 -11.40 5.04
N ILE A 345 -10.39 -11.84 6.17
CA ILE A 345 -10.25 -13.27 6.51
C ILE A 345 -11.64 -13.93 6.66
N ARG A 346 -12.65 -13.22 7.16
CA ARG A 346 -14.04 -13.71 7.21
C ARG A 346 -14.63 -13.88 5.81
N THR A 347 -14.45 -12.91 4.94
CA THR A 347 -14.90 -12.97 3.53
C THR A 347 -14.29 -14.15 2.78
N PHE A 348 -12.98 -14.40 2.90
CA PHE A 348 -12.36 -15.60 2.31
C PHE A 348 -12.77 -16.93 3.00
N LYS A 349 -13.39 -16.88 4.18
CA LYS A 349 -14.06 -18.00 4.85
C LYS A 349 -15.57 -18.09 4.52
N GLY A 350 -16.10 -17.17 3.71
CA GLY A 350 -17.48 -17.15 3.20
C GLY A 350 -17.77 -18.19 2.11
N ARG A 351 -18.64 -17.83 1.17
CA ARG A 351 -19.14 -18.66 0.06
C ARG A 351 -18.49 -18.25 -1.27
N PHE A 352 -18.58 -19.13 -2.26
CA PHE A 352 -18.01 -18.88 -3.59
C PHE A 352 -19.06 -18.32 -4.55
N SER A 353 -18.61 -17.46 -5.47
CA SER A 353 -19.40 -17.00 -6.61
C SER A 353 -19.14 -17.89 -7.82
N HIS A 354 -20.17 -18.21 -8.58
CA HIS A 354 -20.15 -19.20 -9.66
C HIS A 354 -21.02 -18.76 -10.85
N LYS A 355 -20.74 -19.30 -12.05
CA LYS A 355 -21.64 -19.26 -13.21
C LYS A 355 -21.73 -20.67 -13.82
N GLU A 356 -22.94 -21.19 -14.00
CA GLU A 356 -23.16 -22.55 -14.54
C GLU A 356 -22.74 -22.70 -16.01
N GLY A 357 -22.66 -21.58 -16.73
CA GLY A 357 -22.15 -21.52 -18.10
C GLY A 357 -21.97 -20.09 -18.59
N PRO A 358 -21.50 -19.88 -19.84
CA PRO A 358 -21.14 -18.55 -20.35
C PRO A 358 -22.28 -17.53 -20.43
N GLN A 359 -23.53 -17.99 -20.48
CA GLN A 359 -24.75 -17.15 -20.54
C GLN A 359 -25.45 -16.98 -19.18
N TYR A 360 -24.96 -17.65 -18.13
CA TYR A 360 -25.53 -17.55 -16.79
C TYR A 360 -24.94 -16.35 -16.06
N LYS A 361 -25.80 -15.65 -15.30
CA LYS A 361 -25.34 -14.64 -14.34
C LYS A 361 -24.53 -15.30 -13.23
N TRP A 362 -23.65 -14.51 -12.61
CA TRP A 362 -22.95 -14.94 -11.41
C TRP A 362 -23.93 -15.07 -10.23
N ALA A 363 -23.78 -16.13 -9.47
CA ALA A 363 -24.66 -16.51 -8.36
C ALA A 363 -23.87 -17.21 -7.24
N GLU A 364 -24.53 -17.45 -6.11
CA GLU A 364 -24.02 -18.26 -5.01
C GLU A 364 -23.78 -19.71 -5.43
N PHE A 365 -22.59 -20.25 -5.16
CA PHE A 365 -22.34 -21.68 -5.29
C PHE A 365 -23.02 -22.46 -4.15
N THR A 366 -24.13 -23.13 -4.48
CA THR A 366 -24.95 -23.92 -3.55
C THR A 366 -24.55 -25.41 -3.47
N GLY A 367 -23.58 -25.84 -4.28
CA GLY A 367 -23.11 -27.23 -4.30
C GLY A 367 -22.18 -27.60 -3.14
N ARG A 368 -21.67 -28.84 -3.16
CA ARG A 368 -20.69 -29.29 -2.16
C ARG A 368 -19.30 -28.72 -2.45
N VAL A 369 -18.80 -27.89 -1.54
CA VAL A 369 -17.37 -27.47 -1.52
C VAL A 369 -16.49 -28.68 -1.13
N PRO A 370 -15.39 -28.95 -1.85
CA PRO A 370 -14.52 -30.10 -1.58
C PRO A 370 -13.60 -29.89 -0.35
N TYR A 371 -12.90 -30.95 0.06
CA TYR A 371 -12.00 -30.95 1.23
C TYR A 371 -10.58 -31.45 0.85
N PRO A 372 -9.48 -30.81 1.32
CA PRO A 372 -9.43 -29.58 2.12
C PRO A 372 -10.07 -28.39 1.39
N ARG A 373 -10.62 -27.45 2.16
CA ARG A 373 -11.35 -26.31 1.58
C ARG A 373 -10.41 -25.53 0.64
N PRO A 374 -10.80 -25.25 -0.61
CA PRO A 374 -10.06 -24.38 -1.54
C PRO A 374 -9.59 -23.07 -0.87
N GLY A 375 -8.32 -22.71 -1.12
CA GLY A 375 -7.65 -21.56 -0.48
C GLY A 375 -7.13 -21.78 0.95
N THR A 376 -7.27 -22.99 1.51
CA THR A 376 -6.50 -23.41 2.70
C THR A 376 -5.06 -23.69 2.30
N CYS A 377 -4.10 -23.42 3.20
CA CYS A 377 -2.69 -23.76 2.98
C CYS A 377 -2.40 -25.21 3.40
N PRO A 378 -1.44 -25.90 2.77
CA PRO A 378 -0.97 -27.17 3.30
C PRO A 378 -0.21 -26.90 4.60
N SER A 379 -0.39 -27.76 5.59
CA SER A 379 0.25 -27.63 6.90
C SER A 379 0.62 -29.01 7.45
N SER A 380 1.71 -29.05 8.22
CA SER A 380 2.09 -30.19 9.05
C SER A 380 1.27 -30.31 10.35
N THR A 381 0.50 -29.27 10.70
CA THR A 381 -0.21 -29.17 11.99
C THR A 381 -1.71 -29.48 11.90
N TYR A 382 -2.34 -29.34 10.73
CA TYR A 382 -3.75 -29.66 10.51
C TYR A 382 -4.02 -30.10 9.05
N GLY A 383 -4.99 -31.01 8.88
CA GLY A 383 -5.27 -31.64 7.60
C GLY A 383 -4.29 -32.77 7.25
N ASN A 384 -4.49 -33.39 6.09
CA ASN A 384 -3.75 -34.59 5.67
C ASN A 384 -2.78 -34.33 4.49
N HIS A 385 -2.40 -33.07 4.25
CA HIS A 385 -1.71 -32.63 3.03
C HIS A 385 -0.54 -31.71 3.37
N LEU A 386 0.68 -32.18 3.13
CA LEU A 386 1.92 -31.44 3.41
C LEU A 386 2.31 -30.53 2.23
N SER A 387 1.68 -30.72 1.08
CA SER A 387 1.92 -29.98 -0.15
C SER A 387 0.62 -29.76 -0.94
N THR A 388 0.56 -28.67 -1.72
CA THR A 388 -0.53 -28.43 -2.68
C THR A 388 -0.56 -29.46 -3.82
N ARG A 389 0.51 -30.25 -3.99
CA ARG A 389 0.55 -31.41 -4.90
C ARG A 389 -0.16 -32.64 -4.33
N ASP A 390 -0.37 -32.69 -3.01
CA ASP A 390 -1.09 -33.77 -2.34
C ASP A 390 -2.61 -33.51 -2.34
N TYR A 391 -3.06 -32.35 -2.83
CA TYR A 391 -4.46 -31.98 -2.88
C TYR A 391 -5.23 -32.82 -3.91
N PRO A 392 -6.45 -33.29 -3.57
CA PRO A 392 -7.35 -33.98 -4.50
C PRO A 392 -7.63 -33.19 -5.79
N ASP A 393 -7.84 -33.90 -6.90
CA ASP A 393 -8.10 -33.29 -8.22
C ASP A 393 -9.40 -32.45 -8.23
N ASP A 394 -10.40 -32.75 -7.39
CA ASP A 394 -11.64 -31.98 -7.26
C ASP A 394 -11.42 -30.65 -6.52
N VAL A 395 -10.55 -30.63 -5.49
CA VAL A 395 -10.09 -29.39 -4.83
C VAL A 395 -9.35 -28.50 -5.83
N ILE A 396 -8.43 -29.07 -6.61
CA ILE A 396 -7.66 -28.33 -7.64
C ILE A 396 -8.58 -27.81 -8.76
N PHE A 397 -9.54 -28.62 -9.21
CA PHE A 397 -10.54 -28.21 -10.20
C PHE A 397 -11.46 -27.09 -9.65
N PHE A 398 -11.87 -27.17 -8.38
CA PHE A 398 -12.68 -26.14 -7.75
C PHE A 398 -11.92 -24.82 -7.63
N SER A 399 -10.69 -24.82 -7.09
CA SER A 399 -9.82 -23.63 -7.04
C SER A 399 -9.66 -22.97 -8.42
N ARG A 400 -9.56 -23.78 -9.49
CA ARG A 400 -9.43 -23.28 -10.87
C ARG A 400 -10.68 -22.56 -11.38
N THR A 401 -11.86 -23.00 -10.95
CA THR A 401 -13.15 -22.58 -11.51
C THR A 401 -13.93 -21.60 -10.62
N HIS A 402 -13.55 -21.48 -9.34
CA HIS A 402 -14.20 -20.64 -8.34
C HIS A 402 -13.21 -19.70 -7.61
N PRO A 403 -12.44 -18.86 -8.32
CA PRO A 403 -11.51 -17.94 -7.69
C PRO A 403 -12.19 -16.76 -6.98
N LEU A 404 -13.47 -16.48 -7.26
CA LEU A 404 -14.20 -15.32 -6.74
C LEU A 404 -15.05 -15.69 -5.51
N MET A 405 -14.89 -14.96 -4.41
CA MET A 405 -15.78 -15.03 -3.25
C MET A 405 -17.11 -14.31 -3.52
N LEU A 406 -18.19 -14.76 -2.89
CA LEU A 406 -19.52 -14.14 -2.98
C LEU A 406 -19.64 -12.92 -2.07
N GLU A 407 -19.15 -13.01 -0.82
CA GLU A 407 -19.16 -11.89 0.11
C GLU A 407 -18.15 -10.80 -0.32
N GLU A 408 -18.54 -9.55 -0.07
CA GLU A 408 -17.70 -8.37 -0.28
C GLU A 408 -17.04 -7.95 1.04
N VAL A 409 -15.99 -7.13 0.96
CA VAL A 409 -15.33 -6.54 2.13
C VAL A 409 -15.76 -5.08 2.26
N TYR A 410 -16.54 -4.78 3.30
CA TYR A 410 -16.97 -3.43 3.65
C TYR A 410 -15.98 -2.73 4.60
N PRO A 411 -15.94 -1.38 4.60
CA PRO A 411 -15.00 -0.62 5.42
C PRO A 411 -15.53 -0.45 6.86
N VAL A 412 -14.64 -0.07 7.78
CA VAL A 412 -14.97 0.16 9.19
C VAL A 412 -16.03 1.26 9.32
N GLY A 413 -17.23 0.87 9.76
CA GLY A 413 -18.37 1.79 9.88
C GLY A 413 -19.12 2.06 8.58
N GLU A 414 -18.93 1.19 7.57
CA GLU A 414 -19.67 1.11 6.29
C GLU A 414 -19.68 2.41 5.46
N ARG A 415 -18.62 3.22 5.65
CA ARG A 415 -18.39 4.49 4.94
C ARG A 415 -16.89 4.79 4.83
N PRO A 416 -16.46 5.77 4.01
CA PRO A 416 -15.06 6.20 3.98
C PRO A 416 -14.71 7.07 5.20
N LEU A 417 -13.42 7.08 5.55
CA LEU A 417 -12.85 7.89 6.63
C LEU A 417 -12.67 9.36 6.24
N LEU A 418 -12.42 9.60 4.95
CA LEU A 418 -12.09 10.88 4.30
C LEU A 418 -12.65 10.88 2.87
N VAL A 419 -13.31 11.96 2.45
CA VAL A 419 -13.99 12.07 1.14
C VAL A 419 -13.77 13.44 0.48
N ARG A 420 -13.37 13.45 -0.78
CA ARG A 420 -13.37 14.65 -1.64
C ARG A 420 -14.12 14.40 -2.94
N VAL A 421 -15.04 15.29 -3.28
CA VAL A 421 -15.78 15.30 -4.55
C VAL A 421 -15.87 16.76 -5.02
N GLY A 422 -15.81 17.00 -6.33
CA GLY A 422 -15.92 18.35 -6.91
C GLY A 422 -14.71 19.27 -6.68
N VAL A 423 -13.59 18.72 -6.22
CA VAL A 423 -12.29 19.41 -6.10
C VAL A 423 -11.52 19.33 -7.43
N PRO A 424 -10.52 20.20 -7.70
CA PRO A 424 -9.77 20.21 -8.96
C PRO A 424 -8.60 19.20 -9.01
N TYR A 425 -8.55 18.22 -8.11
CA TYR A 425 -7.49 17.21 -8.00
C TYR A 425 -8.05 15.82 -7.66
N LYS A 426 -7.31 14.74 -7.97
CA LYS A 426 -7.50 13.39 -7.42
C LYS A 426 -6.41 13.07 -6.39
N PHE A 427 -6.73 12.16 -5.48
CA PHE A 427 -5.73 11.56 -4.58
C PHE A 427 -4.92 10.47 -5.32
N THR A 428 -3.62 10.38 -5.04
CA THR A 428 -2.69 9.47 -5.75
C THR A 428 -1.93 8.50 -4.85
N CYS A 429 -1.43 8.95 -3.70
CA CYS A 429 -0.63 8.14 -2.76
C CYS A 429 -1.05 8.39 -1.30
N LEU A 430 -0.79 7.43 -0.40
CA LEU A 430 -1.19 7.48 1.00
C LEU A 430 -0.07 7.02 1.96
N GLY A 431 0.30 7.91 2.89
CA GLY A 431 1.05 7.57 4.11
C GLY A 431 0.18 7.71 5.35
N VAL A 432 0.28 6.80 6.32
CA VAL A 432 -0.45 6.89 7.60
C VAL A 432 0.51 6.73 8.78
N ASP A 433 0.49 7.71 9.69
CA ASP A 433 1.18 7.62 10.97
C ASP A 433 0.23 7.46 12.15
N ARG A 434 0.64 6.74 13.19
CA ARG A 434 -0.13 6.55 14.42
C ARG A 434 0.60 7.28 15.54
N VAL A 435 0.04 8.40 15.95
CA VAL A 435 0.67 9.39 16.83
C VAL A 435 0.02 9.30 18.20
N GLU A 436 0.82 9.30 19.26
CA GLU A 436 0.31 9.48 20.63
C GLU A 436 0.17 10.99 20.90
N ALA A 437 -0.97 11.40 21.43
CA ALA A 437 -1.28 12.77 21.82
C ALA A 437 -1.74 12.82 23.29
N VAL A 438 -2.09 14.02 23.79
CA VAL A 438 -2.47 14.24 25.20
C VAL A 438 -3.72 13.43 25.60
N ASP A 439 -4.68 13.26 24.67
CA ASP A 439 -6.00 12.66 24.91
C ASP A 439 -6.21 11.27 24.27
N GLY A 440 -5.25 10.75 23.51
CA GLY A 440 -5.37 9.43 22.88
C GLY A 440 -4.34 9.15 21.78
N GLN A 441 -4.57 8.08 21.01
CA GLN A 441 -3.81 7.80 19.78
C GLN A 441 -4.63 8.23 18.55
N TYR A 442 -3.98 8.90 17.60
CA TYR A 442 -4.60 9.41 16.38
C TYR A 442 -3.87 8.89 15.15
N ASP A 443 -4.64 8.48 14.13
CA ASP A 443 -4.09 8.14 12.82
C ASP A 443 -4.09 9.39 11.94
N VAL A 444 -2.89 9.87 11.60
CA VAL A 444 -2.64 11.03 10.74
C VAL A 444 -2.39 10.56 9.32
N LEU A 445 -3.26 10.99 8.41
CA LEU A 445 -3.21 10.67 6.98
C LEU A 445 -2.48 11.77 6.23
N PHE A 446 -1.44 11.38 5.49
CA PHE A 446 -0.73 12.19 4.52
C PHE A 446 -1.12 11.70 3.12
N VAL A 447 -1.85 12.52 2.37
CA VAL A 447 -2.46 12.14 1.09
C VAL A 447 -1.86 12.96 -0.04
N GLY A 448 -1.20 12.30 -1.00
CA GLY A 448 -0.67 12.94 -2.20
C GLY A 448 -1.76 13.20 -3.24
N THR A 449 -1.56 14.20 -4.08
CA THR A 449 -2.48 14.56 -5.18
C THR A 449 -1.81 14.56 -6.55
N ASP A 450 -2.64 14.48 -7.59
CA ASP A 450 -2.24 14.71 -8.98
C ASP A 450 -1.87 16.18 -9.30
N SER A 451 -2.05 17.09 -8.33
CA SER A 451 -1.74 18.53 -8.44
C SER A 451 -0.47 18.98 -7.68
N GLY A 452 0.35 18.04 -7.21
CA GLY A 452 1.62 18.34 -6.53
C GLY A 452 1.49 18.77 -5.07
N GLU A 453 0.31 18.59 -4.46
CA GLU A 453 0.02 18.92 -3.06
C GLU A 453 -0.08 17.68 -2.18
N VAL A 454 0.35 17.78 -0.93
CA VAL A 454 0.07 16.82 0.14
C VAL A 454 -0.96 17.40 1.11
N LEU A 455 -2.03 16.66 1.39
CA LEU A 455 -2.98 16.97 2.45
C LEU A 455 -2.61 16.22 3.73
N LYS A 456 -2.50 16.93 4.86
CA LYS A 456 -2.39 16.34 6.21
C LYS A 456 -3.76 16.40 6.88
N SER A 457 -4.28 15.25 7.31
CA SER A 457 -5.63 15.13 7.87
C SER A 457 -5.73 14.10 8.99
N ILE A 458 -6.76 14.23 9.83
CA ILE A 458 -7.12 13.29 10.89
C ILE A 458 -8.61 13.01 10.87
N HIS A 459 -9.00 11.88 11.46
CA HIS A 459 -10.39 11.57 11.78
C HIS A 459 -10.58 11.60 13.30
N VAL A 460 -11.49 12.45 13.78
CA VAL A 460 -11.78 12.65 15.20
C VAL A 460 -13.11 11.95 15.53
N PRO A 461 -13.13 10.88 16.34
CA PRO A 461 -14.37 10.24 16.75
C PRO A 461 -15.33 11.22 17.45
N ARG A 462 -16.63 11.04 17.21
CA ARG A 462 -17.71 11.77 17.89
C ARG A 462 -18.67 10.78 18.56
N GLU A 463 -19.42 11.26 19.55
CA GLU A 463 -20.40 10.47 20.30
C GLU A 463 -21.66 10.13 19.48
N GLN A 464 -21.92 10.91 18.42
CA GLN A 464 -22.95 10.63 17.40
C GLN A 464 -22.36 9.79 16.26
N PRO A 465 -23.16 9.03 15.48
CA PRO A 465 -22.69 8.06 14.49
C PRO A 465 -22.10 8.67 13.21
N GLY A 466 -21.00 9.43 13.35
CA GLY A 466 -20.19 10.03 12.31
C GLY A 466 -19.07 10.87 12.92
N GLY A 467 -17.84 10.36 12.92
CA GLY A 467 -16.67 11.12 13.37
C GLY A 467 -16.36 12.29 12.44
N GLN A 468 -15.75 13.34 12.98
CA GLN A 468 -15.39 14.52 12.22
C GLN A 468 -14.08 14.31 11.47
N GLU A 469 -14.15 14.38 10.15
CA GLU A 469 -12.99 14.49 9.28
C GLU A 469 -12.41 15.92 9.35
N VAL A 470 -11.09 16.05 9.52
CA VAL A 470 -10.41 17.35 9.66
C VAL A 470 -9.15 17.39 8.82
N ILE A 471 -9.11 18.23 7.77
CA ILE A 471 -7.83 18.67 7.19
C ILE A 471 -7.14 19.62 8.17
N LEU A 472 -5.91 19.28 8.52
CA LEU A 472 -5.00 20.15 9.26
C LEU A 472 -4.31 21.11 8.28
N GLU A 473 -3.71 20.56 7.21
CA GLU A 473 -2.84 21.31 6.29
C GLU A 473 -3.03 20.88 4.83
N GLN A 474 -2.91 21.83 3.90
CA GLN A 474 -2.67 21.62 2.47
C GLN A 474 -1.30 22.19 2.11
N LEU A 475 -0.38 21.33 1.69
CA LEU A 475 1.06 21.58 1.57
C LEU A 475 1.46 21.47 0.10
N GLN A 476 1.76 22.59 -0.59
CA GLN A 476 2.19 22.53 -1.99
C GLN A 476 3.66 22.08 -2.08
N VAL A 477 3.88 20.80 -2.36
CA VAL A 477 5.22 20.19 -2.38
C VAL A 477 5.98 20.58 -3.66
N PHE A 478 5.34 20.47 -4.83
CA PHE A 478 5.97 20.74 -6.12
C PHE A 478 5.53 22.08 -6.72
N LYS A 479 6.48 22.79 -7.35
CA LYS A 479 6.26 24.15 -7.86
C LYS A 479 5.48 24.12 -9.18
N GLY A 480 5.78 23.18 -10.06
CA GLY A 480 5.08 22.97 -11.33
C GLY A 480 3.72 22.27 -11.21
N LYS A 481 3.29 21.93 -9.98
CA LYS A 481 2.08 21.13 -9.69
C LYS A 481 2.11 19.72 -10.33
N SER A 482 3.31 19.15 -10.51
CA SER A 482 3.45 17.79 -11.03
C SER A 482 2.70 16.75 -10.17
N PRO A 483 2.07 15.73 -10.78
CA PRO A 483 1.43 14.65 -10.04
C PRO A 483 2.40 13.95 -9.08
N ILE A 484 1.96 13.76 -7.83
CA ILE A 484 2.68 12.91 -6.88
C ILE A 484 2.51 11.46 -7.31
N SER A 485 3.59 10.83 -7.75
CA SER A 485 3.63 9.47 -8.29
C SER A 485 4.13 8.43 -7.28
N ALA A 486 4.88 8.86 -6.26
CA ALA A 486 5.39 7.99 -5.21
C ALA A 486 5.44 8.72 -3.86
N MET A 487 5.23 7.96 -2.78
CA MET A 487 5.32 8.44 -1.40
C MET A 487 5.94 7.37 -0.50
N ALA A 488 6.83 7.77 0.41
CA ALA A 488 7.40 6.91 1.45
C ALA A 488 7.60 7.72 2.75
N MET A 489 7.69 7.05 3.91
CA MET A 489 7.73 7.71 5.21
C MET A 489 8.78 7.07 6.13
N SER A 490 9.59 7.90 6.78
CA SER A 490 10.47 7.48 7.88
C SER A 490 9.89 7.98 9.21
N LYS A 491 9.24 7.08 9.95
CA LYS A 491 8.70 7.38 11.29
C LYS A 491 9.81 7.62 12.31
N LYS A 492 10.95 6.94 12.16
CA LYS A 492 12.13 7.08 13.02
C LYS A 492 12.77 8.47 12.92
N ARG A 493 12.57 9.16 11.79
CA ARG A 493 13.21 10.45 11.47
C ARG A 493 12.21 11.59 11.27
N GLN A 494 10.91 11.30 11.33
CA GLN A 494 9.80 12.25 11.15
C GLN A 494 9.78 12.95 9.78
N TRP A 495 10.16 12.21 8.72
CA TRP A 495 10.17 12.67 7.33
C TRP A 495 9.17 11.93 6.44
N LEU A 496 8.46 12.69 5.60
CA LEU A 496 7.77 12.19 4.42
C LEU A 496 8.62 12.46 3.18
N PHE A 497 8.82 11.44 2.35
CA PHE A 497 9.48 11.55 1.05
C PHE A 497 8.45 11.42 -0.06
N VAL A 498 8.51 12.33 -1.03
CA VAL A 498 7.50 12.48 -2.09
C VAL A 498 8.20 12.56 -3.44
N GLY A 499 7.72 11.84 -4.44
CA GLY A 499 8.30 11.78 -5.78
C GLY A 499 7.33 12.25 -6.87
N SER A 500 7.87 12.88 -7.90
CA SER A 500 7.17 13.27 -9.13
C SER A 500 8.15 13.36 -10.32
N SER A 501 7.67 13.78 -11.49
CA SER A 501 8.51 14.11 -12.64
C SER A 501 9.43 15.34 -12.43
N GLU A 502 9.19 16.18 -11.41
CA GLU A 502 10.09 17.28 -11.00
C GLU A 502 11.27 16.80 -10.12
N GLY A 503 11.21 15.59 -9.57
CA GLY A 503 12.25 15.00 -8.73
C GLY A 503 11.74 14.47 -7.38
N VAL A 504 12.55 14.64 -6.33
CA VAL A 504 12.26 14.15 -4.97
C VAL A 504 12.16 15.30 -4.00
N ALA A 505 11.19 15.22 -3.09
CA ALA A 505 10.99 16.15 -1.98
C ALA A 505 11.04 15.42 -0.63
N GLN A 506 11.53 16.10 0.41
CA GLN A 506 11.57 15.67 1.81
C GLN A 506 10.83 16.72 2.64
N LEU A 507 9.80 16.29 3.37
CA LEU A 507 8.84 17.15 4.06
C LEU A 507 8.69 16.71 5.53
N ALA A 508 8.80 17.65 6.47
CA ALA A 508 8.60 17.34 7.89
C ALA A 508 7.14 16.98 8.19
N LEU A 509 6.91 15.88 8.92
CA LEU A 509 5.56 15.41 9.29
C LEU A 509 4.79 16.46 10.11
N PHE A 510 5.51 17.30 10.88
CA PHE A 510 5.00 18.45 11.60
C PHE A 510 6.08 19.54 11.70
N GLN A 511 5.68 20.78 12.03
CA GLN A 511 6.57 21.85 12.47
C GLN A 511 5.74 22.82 13.33
N CYS A 512 5.77 22.62 14.65
CA CYS A 512 4.78 23.19 15.56
C CYS A 512 4.87 24.73 15.67
N GLU A 513 6.05 25.29 15.44
CA GLU A 513 6.31 26.73 15.47
C GLU A 513 5.54 27.50 14.38
N LEU A 514 5.09 26.81 13.32
CA LEU A 514 4.27 27.40 12.25
C LEU A 514 2.80 27.62 12.65
N TYR A 515 2.36 27.09 13.79
CA TYR A 515 0.97 27.23 14.26
C TYR A 515 0.72 28.48 15.10
N GLY A 516 1.73 29.35 15.27
CA GLY A 516 1.60 30.61 16.00
C GLY A 516 2.36 30.64 17.32
N GLN A 517 2.25 31.77 18.02
CA GLN A 517 2.98 32.05 19.27
C GLN A 517 2.05 32.08 20.49
N ALA A 518 0.73 32.03 20.30
CA ALA A 518 -0.25 31.94 21.39
C ALA A 518 -0.81 30.53 21.56
N CYS A 519 -1.10 30.17 22.82
CA CYS A 519 -1.75 28.91 23.19
C CYS A 519 -3.00 28.61 22.36
N ALA A 520 -3.83 29.62 22.09
CA ALA A 520 -5.07 29.45 21.35
C ALA A 520 -4.83 29.00 19.89
N GLU A 521 -3.84 29.58 19.21
CA GLU A 521 -3.49 29.23 17.83
C GLU A 521 -2.97 27.79 17.77
N CYS A 522 -2.05 27.45 18.69
CA CYS A 522 -1.53 26.11 18.86
C CYS A 522 -2.64 25.07 19.10
N CYS A 523 -3.60 25.35 19.99
CA CYS A 523 -4.76 24.50 20.27
C CYS A 523 -5.70 24.36 19.06
N LEU A 524 -5.94 25.44 18.31
CA LEU A 524 -6.82 25.46 17.14
C LEU A 524 -6.26 24.72 15.91
N ALA A 525 -4.95 24.50 15.82
CA ALA A 525 -4.36 23.71 14.73
C ALA A 525 -4.87 22.25 14.66
N ARG A 526 -5.34 21.70 15.79
CA ARG A 526 -5.74 20.30 16.04
C ARG A 526 -4.72 19.20 15.65
N ASP A 527 -3.45 19.55 15.40
CA ASP A 527 -2.41 18.57 15.05
C ASP A 527 -1.96 17.69 16.23
N PRO A 528 -2.11 16.34 16.17
CA PRO A 528 -1.71 15.43 17.26
C PRO A 528 -0.22 15.49 17.62
N TYR A 529 0.66 15.84 16.67
CA TYR A 529 2.10 15.94 16.92
C TYR A 529 2.50 17.12 17.81
N CYS A 530 1.64 18.10 18.03
CA CYS A 530 1.97 19.36 18.69
C CYS A 530 1.14 19.59 19.97
N THR A 531 1.72 20.30 20.94
CA THR A 531 1.07 20.71 22.19
C THR A 531 1.50 22.13 22.57
N TRP A 532 0.69 22.83 23.34
CA TRP A 532 1.17 23.99 24.08
C TRP A 532 1.93 23.51 25.32
N ASP A 533 3.13 24.05 25.55
CA ASP A 533 4.02 23.63 26.65
C ASP A 533 4.10 24.63 27.82
N GLY A 534 3.43 25.77 27.70
CA GLY A 534 3.48 26.91 28.61
C GLY A 534 4.10 28.16 27.99
N HIS A 535 4.99 28.01 27.00
CA HIS A 535 5.74 29.11 26.40
C HIS A 535 5.61 29.17 24.87
N ALA A 536 5.53 28.00 24.21
CA ALA A 536 5.42 27.91 22.75
C ALA A 536 4.55 26.72 22.31
N CYS A 537 4.21 26.70 21.02
CA CYS A 537 3.67 25.51 20.37
C CYS A 537 4.84 24.59 20.01
N SER A 538 4.98 23.47 20.72
CA SER A 538 6.13 22.57 20.60
C SER A 538 5.68 21.12 20.34
N PRO A 539 6.59 20.22 19.92
CA PRO A 539 6.24 18.81 19.70
C PRO A 539 5.75 18.15 20.99
N PHE A 540 4.76 17.25 20.88
CA PHE A 540 4.24 16.52 22.02
C PHE A 540 5.29 15.51 22.55
N VAL A 541 5.54 15.57 23.86
CA VAL A 541 6.42 14.63 24.55
C VAL A 541 5.70 14.08 25.79
N ALA A 542 5.50 12.76 25.80
CA ALA A 542 4.89 12.03 26.91
C ALA A 542 5.76 12.06 28.17
N THR A 543 5.63 13.11 28.97
CA THR A 543 6.39 13.32 30.22
C THR A 543 5.47 13.51 31.42
N ALA A 544 5.59 12.62 32.42
CA ALA A 544 4.72 12.57 33.59
C ALA A 544 4.84 13.75 34.59
N ARG A 545 5.42 14.89 34.18
CA ARG A 545 5.67 16.07 35.04
C ARG A 545 5.30 17.43 34.42
N ARG A 546 4.97 17.50 33.12
CA ARG A 546 4.45 18.75 32.50
C ARG A 546 2.92 18.72 32.47
N ARG A 547 2.27 19.85 32.74
CA ARG A 547 0.82 20.05 32.48
C ARG A 547 0.61 20.36 31.00
N ASN A 548 0.83 19.37 30.13
CA ASN A 548 0.63 19.51 28.68
C ASN A 548 -0.84 19.88 28.41
N ALA A 549 -1.07 21.03 27.78
CA ALA A 549 -2.40 21.55 27.53
C ALA A 549 -2.87 21.20 26.12
N ARG A 550 -3.58 20.06 25.98
CA ARG A 550 -4.38 19.77 24.79
C ARG A 550 -5.49 18.75 25.04
N GLN A 551 -6.56 18.86 24.27
CA GLN A 551 -7.33 17.72 23.74
C GLN A 551 -7.52 17.97 22.24
N VAL A 552 -7.37 16.93 21.41
CA VAL A 552 -7.54 17.00 19.94
C VAL A 552 -9.03 16.91 19.56
N GLY A 553 -9.86 16.29 20.41
CA GLY A 553 -11.32 16.23 20.27
C GLY A 553 -12.04 17.59 20.36
N ASP A 554 -13.38 17.57 20.27
CA ASP A 554 -14.19 18.80 20.26
C ASP A 554 -14.20 19.57 21.60
N ALA A 555 -13.75 18.97 22.70
CA ALA A 555 -13.41 19.68 23.96
C ALA A 555 -12.14 20.55 23.86
N GLY A 556 -11.50 20.62 22.68
CA GLY A 556 -10.37 21.47 22.31
C GLY A 556 -10.67 22.98 22.24
N ASP A 557 -11.51 23.52 23.13
CA ASP A 557 -11.77 24.96 23.24
C ASP A 557 -10.59 25.68 23.92
N PRO A 558 -9.92 26.64 23.23
CA PRO A 558 -8.87 27.46 23.82
C PRO A 558 -9.26 28.16 25.12
N LEU A 559 -10.52 28.57 25.28
CA LEU A 559 -11.00 29.28 26.47
C LEU A 559 -10.91 28.39 27.72
N MET A 560 -11.14 27.09 27.58
CA MET A 560 -11.07 26.12 28.67
C MET A 560 -9.65 25.59 28.92
N GLN A 561 -8.81 25.54 27.87
CA GLN A 561 -7.49 24.92 27.94
C GLN A 561 -6.36 25.92 28.25
N CYS A 562 -6.39 27.13 27.70
CA CYS A 562 -5.33 28.13 27.88
C CYS A 562 -5.45 28.94 29.18
N VAL A 563 -6.66 29.26 29.62
CA VAL A 563 -6.89 30.13 30.80
C VAL A 563 -6.37 29.49 32.11
N ARG A 564 -6.28 28.16 32.18
CA ARG A 564 -5.84 27.42 33.38
C ARG A 564 -4.34 27.54 33.72
N GLN A 565 -3.51 28.22 32.91
CA GLN A 565 -2.09 28.42 33.21
C GLN A 565 -1.75 29.77 33.88
N GLY A 566 -2.67 30.75 33.92
CA GLY A 566 -2.38 32.10 34.44
C GLY A 566 -2.13 32.22 35.97
N GLY A 567 -2.43 31.17 36.75
CA GLY A 567 -2.31 31.18 38.22
C GLY A 567 -1.01 30.57 38.75
N GLY A 568 0.13 30.82 38.08
CA GLY A 568 1.36 30.01 38.24
C GLY A 568 2.68 30.76 38.45
N ALA A 569 2.66 32.06 38.74
CA ALA A 569 3.85 32.85 39.07
C ALA A 569 3.69 33.54 40.44
N GLY A 570 4.82 33.86 41.08
CA GLY A 570 4.83 34.34 42.47
C GLY A 570 4.13 35.69 42.66
N GLY A 571 3.47 35.86 43.81
CA GLY A 571 2.83 37.12 44.18
C GLY A 571 3.85 38.22 44.48
N ALA A 572 4.06 39.11 43.51
CA ALA A 572 4.50 40.47 43.77
C ALA A 572 3.26 41.38 43.80
N ALA A 573 3.04 42.08 44.91
CA ALA A 573 1.93 43.02 45.01
C ALA A 573 2.27 44.33 44.31
N CYS A 574 1.47 44.72 43.32
CA CYS A 574 1.37 46.13 42.92
C CYS A 574 0.40 46.82 43.89
N ASP A 575 0.89 47.17 45.08
CA ASP A 575 0.31 48.27 45.84
C ASP A 575 0.75 49.55 45.14
N ASP A 576 -0.21 50.37 44.71
CA ASP A 576 0.07 51.67 44.11
C ASP A 576 -0.92 52.69 44.67
N ARG A 577 -0.39 53.66 45.40
CA ARG A 577 -1.12 54.61 46.24
C ARG A 577 -0.64 56.01 45.92
N GLN A 578 -1.60 56.92 45.74
CA GLN A 578 -1.40 58.33 45.37
C GLN A 578 -1.04 58.50 43.87
N GLY A 579 -1.60 59.46 43.14
CA GLY A 579 -2.66 60.38 43.52
C GLY A 579 -2.75 61.53 42.52
N ALA A 580 -3.92 61.77 41.95
CA ALA A 580 -4.17 62.88 41.03
C ALA A 580 -5.54 63.52 41.34
N SER A 581 -5.60 64.85 41.25
CA SER A 581 -6.77 65.64 41.61
C SER A 581 -7.77 65.81 40.47
N ASP A 582 -9.02 66.08 40.86
CA ASP A 582 -10.12 66.56 40.02
C ASP A 582 -9.74 67.81 39.18
N PRO A 583 -10.44 68.09 38.07
CA PRO A 583 -11.36 69.22 38.15
C PRO A 583 -12.68 69.09 37.36
N THR A 584 -13.80 69.15 38.09
CA THR A 584 -15.00 69.99 37.85
C THR A 584 -15.60 70.10 36.43
N GLY A 585 -16.88 69.71 36.26
CA GLY A 585 -17.73 70.34 35.24
C GLY A 585 -19.06 69.66 34.86
N GLY A 586 -20.18 70.40 34.98
CA GLY A 586 -21.39 70.24 34.15
C GLY A 586 -22.41 69.16 34.55
N ALA A 587 -23.69 69.52 34.62
CA ALA A 587 -24.78 68.65 35.10
C ALA A 587 -25.94 68.49 34.09
N VAL A 588 -26.79 67.46 34.30
CA VAL A 588 -28.18 67.31 33.78
C VAL A 588 -28.30 67.04 32.26
N PRO A 589 -29.31 66.30 31.71
CA PRO A 589 -30.61 65.83 32.26
C PRO A 589 -30.69 64.31 32.55
N LEU A 590 -31.69 63.70 33.23
CA LEU A 590 -33.14 63.93 33.49
C LEU A 590 -34.16 63.42 32.43
N GLY A 591 -35.02 62.48 32.85
CA GLY A 591 -36.22 61.97 32.13
C GLY A 591 -35.98 60.67 31.33
N GLY A 592 -36.80 59.61 31.45
CA GLY A 592 -37.97 59.38 32.30
C GLY A 592 -38.39 57.89 32.33
N VAL A 593 -39.32 57.52 33.23
CA VAL A 593 -39.70 56.13 33.58
C VAL A 593 -41.21 55.91 33.37
N PRO A 594 -41.66 54.75 32.86
CA PRO A 594 -42.51 53.88 33.70
C PRO A 594 -42.15 52.37 33.69
N LEU A 595 -42.31 51.75 34.87
CA LEU A 595 -42.44 50.31 35.16
C LEU A 595 -43.94 49.88 35.09
N PRO A 596 -44.38 48.65 35.46
CA PRO A 596 -43.71 47.39 35.83
C PRO A 596 -44.02 46.28 34.76
N ALA A 597 -44.07 44.95 34.97
CA ALA A 597 -43.86 43.95 36.05
C ALA A 597 -43.46 42.61 35.36
N GLY A 598 -43.13 41.48 35.98
CA GLY A 598 -42.85 41.04 37.36
C GLY A 598 -42.25 39.61 37.25
N GLY A 599 -41.27 39.17 38.05
CA GLY A 599 -41.45 38.65 39.41
C GLY A 599 -41.79 37.14 39.41
N ALA A 600 -41.03 36.23 40.05
CA ALA A 600 -39.80 36.38 40.83
C ALA A 600 -39.06 35.02 41.06
N ARG A 601 -37.76 35.11 41.39
CA ARG A 601 -36.90 34.25 42.27
C ARG A 601 -37.05 32.70 42.23
N LEU A 602 -35.99 31.89 42.01
CA LEU A 602 -34.86 31.58 42.93
C LEU A 602 -35.26 31.04 44.34
N PRO A 603 -34.49 30.15 45.02
CA PRO A 603 -33.20 29.52 44.66
C PRO A 603 -32.98 28.05 45.15
N LEU A 604 -31.70 27.62 45.12
CA LEU A 604 -30.97 26.73 46.06
C LEU A 604 -30.88 25.20 45.83
N ASP A 605 -29.73 24.69 46.27
CA ASP A 605 -29.19 23.32 46.17
C ASP A 605 -28.90 22.77 47.58
N CYS A 606 -29.16 21.48 47.83
CA CYS A 606 -28.47 20.72 48.89
C CYS A 606 -28.61 19.18 48.81
N ARG A 607 -27.49 18.51 48.51
CA ARG A 607 -26.86 17.42 49.28
C ARG A 607 -27.64 16.15 49.76
N HIS A 608 -27.03 15.02 49.39
CA HIS A 608 -26.65 13.85 50.24
C HIS A 608 -27.61 12.66 50.55
N ARG A 609 -26.99 11.46 50.33
CA ARG A 609 -26.88 10.27 51.21
C ARG A 609 -27.87 9.09 51.17
N GLU A 610 -27.31 7.96 50.71
CA GLU A 610 -27.18 6.65 51.40
C GLU A 610 -28.42 5.85 51.92
N ALA A 611 -28.49 4.60 51.44
CA ALA A 611 -28.56 3.35 52.21
C ALA A 611 -29.89 2.57 52.46
N ARG A 612 -29.95 1.41 51.78
CA ARG A 612 -30.17 0.03 52.32
C ARG A 612 -31.59 -0.54 52.55
N ARG A 613 -31.66 -1.87 52.30
CA ARG A 613 -32.67 -2.90 52.66
C ARG A 613 -33.98 -2.88 51.84
N GLY A 614 -34.58 -4.02 51.48
CA GLY A 614 -34.14 -5.41 51.75
C GLY A 614 -34.91 -6.50 50.98
N GLU A 615 -34.42 -7.74 51.15
CA GLU A 615 -34.96 -9.04 50.70
C GLU A 615 -36.18 -9.49 51.58
N PRO A 616 -36.89 -10.65 51.40
CA PRO A 616 -36.31 -11.98 51.10
C PRO A 616 -37.18 -13.09 50.40
N LEU A 617 -36.56 -14.28 50.18
CA LEU A 617 -37.13 -15.64 49.91
C LEU A 617 -37.77 -15.87 48.51
N LEU A 618 -37.57 -16.99 47.77
CA LEU A 618 -36.80 -18.26 47.93
C LEU A 618 -36.54 -18.85 46.48
N ARG A 619 -36.17 -20.11 46.15
CA ARG A 619 -36.23 -21.42 46.86
C ARG A 619 -35.10 -22.43 46.54
N GLY A 620 -34.80 -22.73 45.27
CA GLY A 620 -33.83 -23.77 44.85
C GLY A 620 -33.99 -24.14 43.36
N THR A 621 -33.15 -24.95 42.70
CA THR A 621 -31.95 -25.76 43.07
C THR A 621 -31.41 -26.43 41.78
N ALA A 622 -30.17 -26.90 41.56
CA ALA A 622 -28.94 -27.05 42.36
C ALA A 622 -27.68 -27.11 41.43
N LEU A 623 -26.52 -27.57 41.94
CA LEU A 623 -25.28 -27.95 41.20
C LEU A 623 -24.73 -29.28 41.76
N PRO A 624 -23.83 -30.00 41.06
CA PRO A 624 -22.37 -29.82 41.28
C PRO A 624 -21.53 -29.96 39.98
N GLY A 625 -20.21 -29.69 39.93
CA GLY A 625 -19.30 -29.10 40.93
C GLY A 625 -17.82 -29.20 40.48
N ARG A 626 -16.95 -28.29 40.95
CA ARG A 626 -15.47 -28.36 40.83
C ARG A 626 -14.84 -28.42 42.23
N PRO A 627 -13.72 -29.15 42.43
CA PRO A 627 -12.79 -28.91 43.53
C PRO A 627 -11.74 -27.83 43.18
N GLY A 628 -11.15 -27.21 44.21
CA GLY A 628 -10.17 -26.12 44.12
C GLY A 628 -8.71 -26.54 44.43
N PRO A 629 -7.80 -25.56 44.64
CA PRO A 629 -6.35 -25.78 44.54
C PRO A 629 -5.55 -25.65 45.87
N GLY A 630 -4.28 -26.02 45.79
CA GLY A 630 -3.18 -25.65 46.69
C GLY A 630 -1.87 -26.24 46.17
N ALA A 631 -0.67 -25.89 46.66
CA ALA A 631 -0.19 -24.69 47.35
C ALA A 631 1.36 -24.68 47.25
N ALA A 632 1.97 -23.50 47.34
CA ALA A 632 3.39 -23.20 47.04
C ALA A 632 4.48 -24.15 47.61
N LEU A 633 5.65 -24.18 46.92
CA LEU A 633 6.96 -23.97 47.57
C LEU A 633 8.07 -23.53 46.58
N ARG A 634 9.25 -23.20 47.13
CA ARG A 634 10.37 -22.49 46.45
C ARG A 634 11.40 -23.43 45.82
N GLY A 635 12.09 -22.95 44.78
CA GLY A 635 13.37 -23.49 44.31
C GLY A 635 13.97 -22.62 43.19
N ALA A 636 15.24 -22.25 43.29
CA ALA A 636 15.92 -21.42 42.29
C ALA A 636 17.35 -21.93 42.06
N LEU A 637 17.81 -21.93 40.80
CA LEU A 637 19.21 -21.72 40.39
C LEU A 637 19.33 -21.63 38.85
N GLN A 638 20.52 -21.28 38.36
CA GLN A 638 20.80 -20.82 36.99
C GLN A 638 21.53 -21.89 36.11
N PRO A 639 21.73 -21.66 34.79
CA PRO A 639 22.00 -22.72 33.80
C PRO A 639 23.50 -22.98 33.51
N PRO A 640 23.82 -24.03 32.74
CA PRO A 640 25.14 -24.26 32.16
C PRO A 640 25.26 -23.84 30.67
N LEU A 641 26.48 -23.44 30.27
CA LEU A 641 26.97 -23.47 28.88
C LEU A 641 28.22 -24.41 28.83
N PRO A 642 29.09 -24.49 27.80
CA PRO A 642 29.28 -25.76 27.08
C PRO A 642 30.67 -26.41 27.28
N GLY A 643 30.82 -27.68 26.87
CA GLY A 643 32.07 -28.44 26.97
C GLY A 643 32.30 -29.42 25.81
N GLN A 644 33.58 -29.67 25.49
CA GLN A 644 34.07 -30.38 24.29
C GLN A 644 34.20 -31.92 24.50
N GLY A 645 34.43 -32.67 23.41
CA GLY A 645 34.93 -34.07 23.45
C GLY A 645 36.47 -34.16 23.65
N PRO A 646 37.18 -35.26 23.28
CA PRO A 646 36.79 -36.35 22.36
C PRO A 646 37.32 -37.79 22.73
N GLN A 647 37.30 -38.71 21.74
CA GLN A 647 38.12 -39.93 21.55
C GLN A 647 37.85 -41.28 22.29
N GLU A 648 37.17 -42.17 21.56
CA GLU A 648 37.65 -43.49 21.06
C GLU A 648 38.47 -44.46 21.96
N ARG A 649 37.94 -45.69 22.22
CA ARG A 649 38.59 -47.01 21.89
C ARG A 649 37.76 -48.28 22.23
N ARG A 650 37.66 -49.18 21.24
CA ARG A 650 38.07 -50.63 21.19
C ARG A 650 37.87 -51.53 22.46
N ARG A 651 37.54 -52.85 22.39
CA ARG A 651 37.68 -53.88 21.31
C ARG A 651 37.02 -55.24 21.69
N LEU A 652 36.87 -56.14 20.68
CA LEU A 652 36.77 -57.64 20.72
C LEU A 652 35.51 -58.30 21.37
N GLY A 653 35.00 -59.47 20.90
CA GLY A 653 35.11 -60.09 19.56
C GLY A 653 34.98 -61.63 19.45
N ARG A 654 34.41 -62.10 18.32
CA ARG A 654 34.72 -63.38 17.58
C ARG A 654 34.32 -64.74 18.23
N PRO A 655 34.48 -65.93 17.58
CA PRO A 655 35.20 -66.36 16.33
C PRO A 655 34.30 -66.94 15.18
N GLU A 656 34.74 -67.27 13.95
CA GLU A 656 35.95 -66.90 13.15
C GLU A 656 35.66 -66.79 11.62
N ALA A 657 35.12 -67.80 10.90
CA ALA A 657 35.88 -68.77 10.07
C ALA A 657 35.13 -69.23 8.78
N GLU A 658 35.68 -69.94 7.76
CA GLU A 658 37.05 -70.00 7.16
C GLU A 658 37.08 -70.78 5.78
N LYS A 659 37.37 -70.09 4.66
CA LYS A 659 38.24 -70.53 3.50
C LYS A 659 37.91 -71.76 2.61
N PRO A 660 38.67 -72.06 1.50
CA PRO A 660 39.88 -71.42 0.87
C PRO A 660 39.59 -70.86 -0.57
N ARG A 661 40.46 -70.62 -1.60
CA ARG A 661 41.92 -70.66 -1.99
C ARG A 661 42.08 -69.74 -3.27
N GLU A 662 43.15 -69.50 -4.07
CA GLU A 662 44.63 -69.75 -4.16
C GLU A 662 45.32 -68.60 -5.01
N ARG A 663 46.43 -68.85 -5.75
CA ARG A 663 47.43 -67.89 -6.35
C ARG A 663 48.30 -68.57 -7.47
N PRO A 664 49.43 -68.02 -8.03
CA PRO A 664 49.84 -66.68 -8.58
C PRO A 664 50.80 -66.69 -9.85
N ARG A 665 51.40 -65.51 -10.22
CA ARG A 665 52.84 -65.22 -10.66
C ARG A 665 53.30 -64.94 -12.14
N ARG A 666 54.24 -63.97 -12.28
CA ARG A 666 55.37 -63.75 -13.28
C ARG A 666 55.03 -63.15 -14.68
N ARG A 667 55.93 -62.54 -15.52
CA ARG A 667 57.41 -62.25 -15.51
C ARG A 667 57.84 -61.03 -16.44
N ARG A 668 59.15 -60.67 -16.43
CA ARG A 668 59.88 -59.57 -17.16
C ARG A 668 59.99 -59.69 -18.71
N ARG A 669 60.23 -58.59 -19.48
CA ARG A 669 61.57 -58.06 -19.98
C ARG A 669 61.57 -57.27 -21.35
N SER A 670 61.99 -55.99 -21.32
CA SER A 670 62.68 -55.12 -22.33
C SER A 670 62.78 -55.38 -23.86
N ARG A 671 62.67 -54.31 -24.69
CA ARG A 671 63.77 -53.80 -25.57
C ARG A 671 63.56 -52.35 -26.09
N ARG A 672 64.60 -51.74 -26.69
CA ARG A 672 64.69 -50.34 -27.18
C ARG A 672 64.22 -50.19 -28.65
N SER A 673 63.73 -48.99 -29.02
CA SER A 673 64.19 -48.30 -30.25
C SER A 673 64.09 -46.76 -30.18
N ARG A 674 64.86 -46.14 -31.07
CA ARG A 674 65.01 -44.71 -31.45
C ARG A 674 63.81 -44.22 -32.32
N ARG A 675 63.61 -42.95 -32.72
CA ARG A 675 64.30 -41.64 -32.48
C ARG A 675 63.34 -40.47 -32.83
N THR A 676 63.72 -39.27 -32.37
CA THR A 676 63.48 -37.90 -32.94
C THR A 676 62.73 -37.73 -34.27
N GLY A 677 61.83 -36.74 -34.32
CA GLY A 677 61.31 -36.09 -35.54
C GLY A 677 60.30 -34.99 -35.21
N GLU A 678 60.64 -33.73 -35.52
CA GLU A 678 59.74 -32.56 -35.53
C GLU A 678 59.55 -32.12 -36.98
N GLU A 679 58.43 -31.43 -37.27
CA GLU A 679 58.07 -30.81 -38.57
C GLU A 679 57.89 -31.83 -39.74
N GLU A 680 57.02 -31.64 -40.73
CA GLU A 680 56.41 -30.41 -41.27
C GLU A 680 54.93 -30.66 -41.76
N GLN A 681 54.45 -29.92 -42.76
CA GLN A 681 53.07 -29.93 -43.30
C GLN A 681 52.83 -31.14 -44.26
N GLU A 682 51.64 -31.49 -44.80
CA GLU A 682 50.48 -30.68 -45.22
C GLU A 682 49.17 -31.52 -45.41
N GLN A 683 48.05 -30.86 -45.72
CA GLN A 683 46.82 -31.33 -46.39
C GLN A 683 45.93 -32.45 -45.78
N SER A 684 44.70 -32.06 -45.41
CA SER A 684 43.49 -32.60 -46.08
C SER A 684 42.31 -31.61 -46.06
N SER A 685 41.78 -31.30 -47.25
CA SER A 685 40.44 -30.75 -47.57
C SER A 685 39.76 -29.72 -46.64
N HIS A 686 39.64 -28.48 -47.13
CA HIS A 686 38.56 -27.53 -46.84
C HIS A 686 37.51 -27.57 -48.00
N PRO A 687 36.24 -27.12 -47.82
CA PRO A 687 35.93 -25.69 -47.83
C PRO A 687 34.86 -25.21 -46.83
N TRP A 688 34.67 -23.88 -46.76
CA TRP A 688 33.73 -23.18 -45.88
C TRP A 688 32.42 -22.73 -46.56
N ALA A 689 31.48 -22.33 -45.70
CA ALA A 689 30.64 -21.11 -45.78
C ALA A 689 29.20 -21.16 -46.34
N THR A 690 28.30 -20.61 -45.50
CA THR A 690 27.03 -19.92 -45.82
C THR A 690 25.75 -20.72 -46.14
N ALA A 691 24.61 -20.09 -45.78
CA ALA A 691 23.24 -20.34 -46.25
C ALA A 691 22.53 -21.67 -45.88
N ALA A 692 22.05 -21.80 -44.62
CA ALA A 692 21.02 -22.79 -44.25
C ALA A 692 20.19 -22.44 -42.99
N ALA A 693 19.63 -21.21 -42.89
CA ALA A 693 18.78 -20.83 -41.73
C ALA A 693 17.63 -19.85 -42.06
N GLN A 694 17.16 -19.81 -43.32
CA GLN A 694 16.02 -18.98 -43.75
C GLN A 694 15.10 -19.73 -44.72
N CYS A 695 14.38 -20.77 -44.26
CA CYS A 695 13.23 -21.29 -45.00
C CYS A 695 12.30 -22.19 -44.16
N LEU A 696 11.47 -21.60 -43.27
CA LEU A 696 10.27 -22.30 -42.74
C LEU A 696 9.13 -21.38 -42.24
N GLU A 697 9.23 -20.05 -42.40
CA GLU A 697 8.17 -19.08 -42.05
C GLU A 697 7.65 -18.29 -43.26
N ARG A 698 7.37 -18.97 -44.38
CA ARG A 698 6.72 -18.35 -45.57
C ARG A 698 5.52 -19.11 -46.14
N HIS A 699 4.88 -19.99 -45.35
CA HIS A 699 3.74 -20.80 -45.81
C HIS A 699 2.45 -20.70 -44.98
N MET A 700 2.19 -19.55 -44.33
CA MET A 700 0.85 -19.22 -43.79
C MET A 700 0.33 -17.81 -44.13
N PHE A 701 0.84 -17.17 -45.20
CA PHE A 701 0.38 -15.85 -45.65
C PHE A 701 0.08 -15.76 -47.16
N SER A 702 -0.63 -16.77 -47.71
CA SER A 702 -1.23 -16.64 -49.06
C SER A 702 -2.40 -17.62 -49.31
N ARG A 703 -3.46 -17.53 -48.49
CA ARG A 703 -4.75 -18.20 -48.75
C ARG A 703 -5.94 -17.63 -47.95
N ALA A 704 -6.04 -16.30 -47.85
CA ALA A 704 -7.13 -15.61 -47.14
C ALA A 704 -7.67 -14.34 -47.84
N ILE A 705 -7.33 -14.13 -49.13
CA ILE A 705 -7.87 -13.04 -49.96
C ILE A 705 -8.35 -13.63 -51.28
N LEU A 706 -9.54 -14.25 -51.25
CA LEU A 706 -10.43 -14.50 -52.40
C LEU A 706 -11.68 -15.25 -51.94
N LEU A 707 -12.64 -14.52 -51.37
CA LEU A 707 -14.08 -14.84 -51.30
C LEU A 707 -14.79 -13.65 -50.59
N TRP A 708 -15.96 -13.23 -51.09
CA TRP A 708 -16.82 -12.14 -50.59
C TRP A 708 -16.45 -10.67 -50.90
N LEU A 709 -16.52 -10.34 -52.19
CA LEU A 709 -17.48 -9.35 -52.71
C LEU A 709 -18.46 -10.18 -53.58
N SER A 710 -19.76 -9.92 -53.75
CA SER A 710 -20.56 -8.68 -53.91
C SER A 710 -22.06 -9.09 -53.92
N PRO A 711 -23.05 -8.24 -54.26
CA PRO A 711 -23.45 -6.94 -53.72
C PRO A 711 -24.87 -6.99 -53.07
N TYR A 712 -25.30 -5.86 -52.49
CA TYR A 712 -26.69 -5.40 -52.68
C TYR A 712 -26.68 -3.89 -52.91
N ALA A 713 -27.53 -3.40 -53.80
CA ALA A 713 -27.56 -2.00 -54.21
C ALA A 713 -28.85 -1.32 -53.75
N HIS A 714 -28.79 0.00 -53.52
CA HIS A 714 -29.87 0.86 -54.00
C HIS A 714 -29.35 2.22 -54.46
N THR A 715 -29.92 2.66 -55.56
CA THR A 715 -29.79 3.96 -56.21
C THR A 715 -30.20 5.11 -55.29
N HIS A 716 -29.50 6.25 -55.37
CA HIS A 716 -30.16 7.51 -55.70
C HIS A 716 -29.18 8.54 -56.27
N THR A 717 -29.52 9.06 -57.45
CA THR A 717 -28.93 10.28 -58.02
C THR A 717 -29.64 11.51 -57.44
N HIS A 718 -28.93 12.62 -57.21
CA HIS A 718 -29.34 13.93 -57.73
C HIS A 718 -28.26 15.03 -57.68
N THR A 719 -27.99 15.59 -58.86
CA THR A 719 -27.65 16.99 -59.22
C THR A 719 -27.00 17.97 -58.22
N HIS A 720 -25.95 18.65 -58.71
CA HIS A 720 -25.49 19.99 -58.30
C HIS A 720 -26.62 21.00 -58.02
N THR A 721 -26.33 22.01 -57.19
CA THR A 721 -26.63 23.42 -57.52
C THR A 721 -25.65 24.36 -56.80
N HIS A 722 -25.43 25.57 -57.35
CA HIS A 722 -24.68 26.64 -56.68
C HIS A 722 -25.55 27.34 -55.64
N THR A 723 -24.99 27.69 -54.47
CA THR A 723 -24.62 29.08 -54.15
C THR A 723 -23.63 29.13 -52.98
#